data_AF-A0A377Z8C6-F1
#
_entry.id   AF-A0A377Z8C6-F1
#
_cell.length_a   1.000
_cell.length_b   1.000
_cell.length_c   1.000
_cell.angle_alpha   90.00
_cell.angle_beta   90.00
_cell.angle_gamma   90.00
#
_symmetry.space_group_name_H-M   'P 1'
#
loop_
_entity.id
_entity.type
_entity.pdbx_description
1 polymer ?
#
loop_
_entity_poly.entity_id
_entity_poly.type
_entity_poly.pdbx_seq_one_letter_code
_entity_poly.pdbx_strand_id
1 'polypeptide(L)'
;MPTYEQDPKELLGEDIQQIATPDDSDFYMETPSLLSAVNPFTSDQRVQQSRQAAFRIDNSLGSFIASAPFSQFDRVDGYNPFDNDAADIKGYEDFADSFINSGSPEETLAIKHRIDQQKADREYLSEVGGAGTISSLAMGMIDPVNVAAMFIPAGAVARGGSIAETAGRFALANAAGSVASEASLQATQETRSAMESISNVAVDALVGGILGAGAQVLAGAGAHEAVVNSVGNNLRGMDSHQSIGAAQVFNTTLDQEQLAGLGLANKTLSVTPAGRLAQSPSLVSRQINQQLAENNYFFAKNDEGLATFTAAETKIKQYDAMLYKQMETTRDAYQQYSKSVSASGAKRMNFVDFNEAVGMAMRRGDQSDIPEVAQAAASIRPIFESTKARMQELGILPEDVDVVTAQSYLPRIYKFDKILSDRTEFRGRIANWIQGISAKGADKAGQRIEKINAGLKNAEESAPRAEALASDIAEAEKWSGKKILLMEELDKRNKLISQEADTQARLTRIEKQLADTSSERLQARMMKESSDLKTRLDDIAQAKEELPVYQRHMELLDNPRKYRSELRRLQKRANSTTRLNASRERALKQMEPLSREEAEDAADEIVNKIIGAPSGLVPADIIPERLVGRAGFTKSRTLLIPDERIEDFLESDVNHIMESYLRQVAPEIELTAQFGRKDMGDQIRQVSEEYTRLIKEAKTPKQRAALEKQREADIRDITAMRDRLLGTYGAPQDPRSFFVRAGRVARNVNFLRLLGGMTVAAATDLMRPMMQHGLRKSLGPMASMLRNMDAVKIATKDLREMSVGLEYVLSTRTKAIADLTDPYSRRTAFERGLNWMTQKFGNWTLMNQWNSVLKSWSGMIVQSRILDAARQISSGGEIAKTELRKMAQVGINEDMLRRIGEQFGKHGEDMDGLLTGHSHLWDDRHVREIFQAAVLKDVDSVIVTPGVGDTPLFFSKEGWKLITQFKTFIFAQHNRVLVSGIQQGDASFYLGALGTVALGSMVYMMKQKLSGRDIDYSWNNLVKEGIDRGGMIGWLSEPLNTVENVSGGRFGLGAMFGAPPVSRFQSRNAIGAMLGPTFDLGGDAAMVAHGVLNGEFDSQQTHAARKMLPFQNLWAISPLLNKVEEQMK
;
A
#
# COMPACT_ATOMS: atom_id res chain seq x y z
N MET A 1 -3.05 34.53 1.91
CA MET A 1 -4.02 34.98 0.89
C MET A 1 -3.81 36.47 0.70
N PRO A 2 -3.86 37.05 -0.50
CA PRO A 2 -4.05 38.48 -0.66
C PRO A 2 -5.55 38.80 -0.64
N THR A 3 -5.96 39.74 0.21
CA THR A 3 -7.30 40.32 0.29
C THR A 3 -7.46 41.36 -0.82
N TYR A 4 -8.41 41.14 -1.73
CA TYR A 4 -8.94 42.21 -2.58
C TYR A 4 -10.05 42.92 -1.79
N GLU A 5 -9.80 44.15 -1.36
CA GLU A 5 -10.86 45.08 -0.95
C GLU A 5 -11.50 45.65 -2.23
N GLN A 6 -12.81 45.50 -2.39
CA GLN A 6 -13.60 46.25 -3.36
C GLN A 6 -14.33 47.39 -2.63
N ASP A 7 -14.37 48.58 -3.25
CA ASP A 7 -14.95 49.81 -2.71
C ASP A 7 -16.49 49.72 -2.67
N PRO A 8 -17.15 49.90 -1.50
CA PRO A 8 -18.61 49.85 -1.37
C PRO A 8 -19.37 50.85 -2.26
N LYS A 9 -18.72 51.93 -2.73
CA LYS A 9 -19.35 52.92 -3.60
C LYS A 9 -19.56 52.44 -5.04
N GLU A 10 -18.85 51.41 -5.48
CA GLU A 10 -19.06 50.80 -6.81
C GLU A 10 -20.29 49.87 -6.85
N LEU A 11 -20.82 49.44 -5.69
CA LEU A 11 -22.01 48.58 -5.59
C LEU A 11 -23.33 49.37 -5.57
N LEU A 12 -23.27 50.69 -5.35
CA LEU A 12 -24.42 51.60 -5.28
C LEU A 12 -24.32 52.66 -6.37
N GLY A 13 -24.16 52.24 -7.63
CA GLY A 13 -24.16 53.14 -8.78
C GLY A 13 -25.46 53.95 -8.89
N GLU A 14 -25.33 55.23 -9.26
CA GLU A 14 -26.35 56.30 -9.26
C GLU A 14 -27.60 56.08 -10.16
N ASP A 15 -27.82 54.88 -10.73
CA ASP A 15 -28.92 54.63 -11.66
C ASP A 15 -30.16 53.93 -11.05
N ILE A 16 -30.29 53.89 -9.71
CA ILE A 16 -31.48 53.35 -9.04
C ILE A 16 -32.57 54.43 -8.88
N GLN A 17 -32.97 55.06 -9.97
CA GLN A 17 -34.27 55.76 -10.05
C GLN A 17 -35.08 55.43 -11.30
N GLN A 18 -34.64 54.49 -12.15
CA GLN A 18 -35.47 54.01 -13.26
C GLN A 18 -35.40 52.48 -13.34
N ILE A 19 -36.24 51.82 -12.53
CA ILE A 19 -36.77 50.52 -12.95
C ILE A 19 -37.63 50.82 -14.17
N ALA A 20 -37.17 50.44 -15.35
CA ALA A 20 -38.01 50.42 -16.53
C ALA A 20 -39.22 49.51 -16.22
N THR A 21 -40.40 50.11 -16.13
CA THR A 21 -41.66 49.38 -16.19
C THR A 21 -41.65 48.55 -17.47
N PRO A 22 -41.83 47.22 -17.40
CA PRO A 22 -41.94 46.40 -18.61
C PRO A 22 -43.12 46.90 -19.44
N ASP A 23 -42.92 46.97 -20.75
CA ASP A 23 -43.93 47.37 -21.73
C ASP A 23 -45.13 46.41 -21.65
N ASP A 24 -46.33 46.96 -21.40
CA ASP A 24 -47.57 46.25 -21.04
C ASP A 24 -48.28 45.61 -22.27
N SER A 25 -47.54 45.31 -23.33
CA SER A 25 -48.08 44.77 -24.57
C SER A 25 -47.47 43.41 -24.91
N ASP A 26 -47.87 42.37 -24.19
CA ASP A 26 -48.10 41.02 -24.75
C ASP A 26 -48.89 40.17 -23.75
N PHE A 27 -50.21 40.30 -23.83
CA PHE A 27 -51.18 39.64 -22.96
C PHE A 27 -51.45 38.21 -23.44
N TYR A 28 -50.58 37.27 -23.03
CA TYR A 28 -50.94 35.86 -22.80
C TYR A 28 -50.25 35.39 -21.51
N MET A 29 -50.98 35.39 -20.40
CA MET A 29 -50.50 34.83 -19.13
C MET A 29 -50.47 33.30 -19.20
N GLU A 30 -49.34 32.70 -19.55
CA GLU A 30 -49.05 31.31 -19.21
C GLU A 30 -48.23 31.25 -17.93
N THR A 31 -48.79 30.63 -16.88
CA THR A 31 -48.02 30.26 -15.69
C THR A 31 -46.86 29.34 -16.12
N PRO A 32 -45.62 29.54 -15.63
CA PRO A 32 -44.51 28.68 -15.98
C PRO A 32 -44.86 27.22 -15.70
N SER A 33 -44.60 26.34 -16.67
CA SER A 33 -44.94 24.92 -16.51
C SER A 33 -44.25 24.34 -15.27
N LEU A 34 -44.91 23.44 -14.54
CA LEU A 34 -44.32 22.77 -13.37
C LEU A 34 -42.96 22.12 -13.69
N LEU A 35 -42.78 21.68 -14.94
CA LEU A 35 -41.54 21.10 -15.47
C LEU A 35 -40.37 22.11 -15.54
N SER A 36 -40.65 23.39 -15.77
CA SER A 36 -39.64 24.46 -15.75
C SER A 36 -39.17 24.77 -14.32
N ALA A 37 -40.03 24.62 -13.32
CA ALA A 37 -39.76 24.86 -11.91
C ALA A 37 -38.82 23.84 -11.27
N VAL A 38 -38.94 22.56 -11.62
CA VAL A 38 -37.99 21.50 -11.22
C VAL A 38 -36.72 21.45 -12.10
N ASN A 39 -36.63 22.27 -13.14
CA ASN A 39 -35.50 22.32 -14.07
C ASN A 39 -34.51 23.43 -13.66
N PRO A 40 -33.39 23.13 -12.95
CA PRO A 40 -32.46 24.13 -12.41
C PRO A 40 -31.68 24.96 -13.44
N PHE A 41 -31.84 24.74 -14.74
CA PHE A 41 -31.28 25.62 -15.79
C PHE A 41 -32.33 26.05 -16.84
N THR A 42 -33.61 26.12 -16.46
CA THR A 42 -34.65 26.81 -17.25
C THR A 42 -34.18 28.22 -17.61
N SER A 43 -34.35 28.63 -18.87
CA SER A 43 -34.11 30.00 -19.34
C SER A 43 -35.27 30.94 -19.00
N ASP A 44 -36.36 30.39 -18.45
CA ASP A 44 -37.48 31.17 -17.93
C ASP A 44 -36.97 32.05 -16.78
N GLN A 45 -36.83 33.34 -17.08
CA GLN A 45 -36.37 34.34 -16.14
C GLN A 45 -37.25 34.37 -14.88
N ARG A 46 -38.56 34.09 -15.02
CA ARG A 46 -39.47 34.11 -13.88
C ARG A 46 -39.20 32.97 -12.91
N VAL A 47 -38.87 31.79 -13.44
CA VAL A 47 -38.52 30.61 -12.64
C VAL A 47 -37.10 30.69 -12.06
N GLN A 48 -36.18 31.37 -12.75
CA GLN A 48 -34.85 31.64 -12.19
C GLN A 48 -34.94 32.59 -10.99
N GLN A 49 -35.71 33.66 -11.11
CA GLN A 49 -36.00 34.59 -10.03
C GLN A 49 -36.75 33.90 -8.89
N SER A 50 -37.71 33.00 -9.18
CA SER A 50 -38.44 32.27 -8.14
C SER A 50 -37.53 31.33 -7.35
N ARG A 51 -36.52 30.72 -7.97
CA ARG A 51 -35.54 29.90 -7.24
C ARG A 51 -34.56 30.71 -6.41
N GLN A 52 -34.16 31.88 -6.88
CA GLN A 52 -33.29 32.76 -6.09
C GLN A 52 -34.06 33.32 -4.89
N ALA A 53 -35.32 33.70 -5.07
CA ALA A 53 -36.25 34.04 -4.00
C ALA A 53 -36.44 32.84 -3.03
N ALA A 54 -36.74 31.65 -3.55
CA ALA A 54 -36.88 30.42 -2.74
C ALA A 54 -35.58 30.03 -2.02
N PHE A 55 -34.40 30.29 -2.58
CA PHE A 55 -33.13 30.03 -1.91
C PHE A 55 -32.91 31.02 -0.75
N ARG A 56 -33.33 32.28 -0.90
CA ARG A 56 -33.25 33.29 0.19
C ARG A 56 -34.32 33.08 1.27
N ILE A 57 -35.50 32.55 0.91
CA ILE A 57 -36.66 32.41 1.81
C ILE A 57 -36.82 31.00 2.40
N ASP A 58 -36.53 29.92 1.65
CA ASP A 58 -36.87 28.54 2.04
C ASP A 58 -35.65 27.63 2.26
N ASN A 59 -34.43 28.19 2.24
CA ASN A 59 -33.17 27.50 2.54
C ASN A 59 -32.39 28.23 3.64
N SER A 60 -31.99 27.54 4.71
CA SER A 60 -31.30 28.09 5.89
C SER A 60 -29.94 28.69 5.55
N LEU A 61 -29.21 28.12 4.58
CA LEU A 61 -27.93 28.67 4.11
C LEU A 61 -28.14 29.89 3.21
N GLY A 62 -29.13 29.86 2.32
CA GLY A 62 -29.46 31.02 1.47
C GLY A 62 -30.07 32.19 2.25
N SER A 63 -30.89 31.90 3.27
CA SER A 63 -31.40 32.87 4.26
C SER A 63 -30.26 33.46 5.09
N PHE A 64 -29.30 32.64 5.55
CA PHE A 64 -28.11 33.11 6.25
C PHE A 64 -27.22 33.99 5.35
N ILE A 65 -27.00 33.62 4.09
CA ILE A 65 -26.21 34.44 3.14
C ILE A 65 -26.92 35.76 2.80
N ALA A 66 -28.25 35.76 2.69
CA ALA A 66 -29.05 36.96 2.45
C ALA A 66 -29.17 37.87 3.69
N SER A 67 -28.98 37.32 4.90
CA SER A 67 -28.99 38.06 6.17
C SER A 67 -27.59 38.39 6.72
N ALA A 68 -26.53 37.80 6.15
CA ALA A 68 -25.14 38.02 6.57
C ALA A 68 -24.66 39.44 6.23
N PRO A 69 -24.13 40.21 7.22
CA PRO A 69 -23.65 41.56 6.96
C PRO A 69 -22.29 41.55 6.25
N PHE A 70 -22.22 42.20 5.08
CA PHE A 70 -20.95 42.68 4.54
C PHE A 70 -20.57 43.95 5.31
N SER A 71 -19.47 43.86 6.09
CA SER A 71 -18.93 44.88 7.02
C SER A 71 -19.84 45.24 8.21
N GLN A 72 -19.29 45.18 9.44
CA GLN A 72 -19.97 45.69 10.64
C GLN A 72 -20.12 47.21 10.50
N PHE A 73 -21.35 47.72 10.53
CA PHE A 73 -21.62 49.17 10.54
C PHE A 73 -21.05 49.78 11.83
N ASP A 74 -20.38 50.93 11.72
CA ASP A 74 -19.88 51.65 12.88
C ASP A 74 -21.06 52.24 13.67
N ARG A 75 -21.12 51.98 14.98
CA ARG A 75 -22.16 52.55 15.85
C ARG A 75 -22.05 54.06 15.91
N VAL A 76 -23.18 54.76 15.78
CA VAL A 76 -23.30 56.21 15.97
C VAL A 76 -23.77 56.46 17.40
N ASP A 77 -22.91 57.06 18.22
CA ASP A 77 -23.23 57.37 19.62
C ASP A 77 -24.50 58.23 19.74
N GLY A 78 -25.49 57.75 20.50
CA GLY A 78 -26.74 58.45 20.75
C GLY A 78 -27.84 58.21 19.70
N TYR A 79 -27.62 57.37 18.70
CA TYR A 79 -28.64 56.99 17.73
C TYR A 79 -29.63 55.97 18.29
N ASN A 80 -30.93 56.24 18.13
CA ASN A 80 -32.02 55.34 18.44
C ASN A 80 -33.12 55.47 17.36
N PRO A 81 -33.43 54.40 16.59
CA PRO A 81 -34.39 54.47 15.48
C PRO A 81 -35.84 54.72 15.91
N PHE A 82 -36.13 54.70 17.21
CA PHE A 82 -37.46 54.98 17.77
C PHE A 82 -37.62 56.43 18.26
N ASP A 83 -36.58 57.26 18.21
CA ASP A 83 -36.65 58.67 18.59
C ASP A 83 -37.47 59.49 17.55
N ASN A 84 -37.98 60.66 17.94
CA ASN A 84 -38.79 61.56 17.09
C ASN A 84 -40.02 60.88 16.44
N ASP A 85 -40.92 60.30 17.24
CA ASP A 85 -42.11 59.56 16.77
C ASP A 85 -41.78 58.44 15.78
N ALA A 86 -40.63 57.77 15.94
CA ALA A 86 -40.19 56.68 15.08
C ALA A 86 -40.09 57.06 13.58
N ALA A 87 -39.78 58.32 13.29
CA ALA A 87 -39.68 58.84 11.92
C ALA A 87 -38.73 58.00 11.03
N ASP A 88 -37.68 57.44 11.63
CA ASP A 88 -36.68 56.61 10.97
C ASP A 88 -37.14 55.20 10.64
N ILE A 89 -38.29 54.73 11.15
CA ILE A 89 -38.88 53.41 10.82
C ILE A 89 -40.31 53.50 10.24
N LYS A 90 -40.77 54.71 9.90
CA LYS A 90 -42.08 54.95 9.29
C LYS A 90 -42.30 54.07 8.04
N GLY A 91 -43.41 53.35 7.98
CA GLY A 91 -43.75 52.35 6.96
C GLY A 91 -43.33 50.90 7.27
N TYR A 92 -42.62 50.68 8.39
CA TYR A 92 -42.14 49.38 8.87
C TYR A 92 -42.57 49.12 10.32
N GLU A 93 -43.64 49.77 10.77
CA GLU A 93 -44.15 49.72 12.14
C GLU A 93 -44.51 48.28 12.57
N ASP A 94 -44.98 47.45 11.62
CA ASP A 94 -45.27 46.03 11.83
C ASP A 94 -44.01 45.16 12.08
N PHE A 95 -42.82 45.74 11.86
CA PHE A 95 -41.50 45.11 12.06
C PHE A 95 -40.64 45.89 13.07
N ALA A 96 -41.27 46.69 13.93
CA ALA A 96 -40.59 47.53 14.91
C ALA A 96 -39.55 46.76 15.75
N ASP A 97 -39.82 45.49 16.07
CA ASP A 97 -38.91 44.63 16.85
C ASP A 97 -37.54 44.40 16.17
N SER A 98 -37.49 44.39 14.83
CA SER A 98 -36.27 44.18 14.05
C SER A 98 -35.29 45.36 14.16
N PHE A 99 -35.75 46.54 14.58
CA PHE A 99 -34.95 47.76 14.69
C PHE A 99 -34.44 48.03 16.12
N ILE A 100 -34.83 47.22 17.12
CA ILE A 100 -34.51 47.41 18.55
C ILE A 100 -33.01 47.56 18.83
N ASN A 101 -32.16 46.88 18.05
CA ASN A 101 -30.71 46.89 18.26
C ASN A 101 -29.94 47.74 17.25
N SER A 102 -30.62 48.48 16.37
CA SER A 102 -29.97 49.32 15.35
C SER A 102 -29.24 50.48 16.03
N GLY A 103 -27.92 50.53 15.87
CA GLY A 103 -27.03 51.52 16.48
C GLY A 103 -26.54 52.60 15.52
N SER A 104 -27.02 52.62 14.26
CA SER A 104 -26.72 53.68 13.28
C SER A 104 -27.85 53.84 12.25
N PRO A 105 -28.02 55.02 11.62
CA PRO A 105 -28.97 55.21 10.52
C PRO A 105 -28.74 54.25 9.34
N GLU A 106 -27.48 53.93 9.06
CA GLU A 106 -27.06 53.00 8.00
C GLU A 106 -27.52 51.57 8.31
N GLU A 107 -27.42 51.15 9.57
CA GLU A 107 -27.93 49.86 10.04
C GLU A 107 -29.47 49.81 9.95
N THR A 108 -30.17 50.90 10.29
CA THR A 108 -31.63 50.99 10.16
C THR A 108 -32.08 50.88 8.70
N LEU A 109 -31.40 51.57 7.78
CA LEU A 109 -31.70 51.47 6.34
C LEU A 109 -31.41 50.07 5.79
N ALA A 110 -30.34 49.41 6.25
CA ALA A 110 -30.03 48.04 5.87
C ALA A 110 -31.09 47.03 6.35
N ILE A 111 -31.64 47.22 7.57
CA ILE A 111 -32.73 46.41 8.11
C ILE A 111 -34.02 46.61 7.29
N LYS A 112 -34.37 47.86 6.92
CA LYS A 112 -35.52 48.15 6.05
C LYS A 112 -35.41 47.47 4.68
N HIS A 113 -34.26 47.64 4.02
CA HIS A 113 -34.00 47.04 2.72
C HIS A 113 -34.12 45.50 2.77
N ARG A 114 -33.69 44.87 3.88
CA ARG A 114 -33.85 43.43 4.09
C ARG A 114 -35.32 43.03 4.20
N ILE A 115 -36.12 43.78 4.96
CA ILE A 115 -37.56 43.52 5.12
C ILE A 115 -38.27 43.65 3.76
N ASP A 116 -37.94 44.67 2.97
CA ASP A 116 -38.53 44.87 1.64
C ASP A 116 -38.16 43.75 0.67
N GLN A 117 -36.89 43.32 0.68
CA GLN A 117 -36.43 42.22 -0.15
C GLN A 117 -37.14 40.91 0.20
N GLN A 118 -37.39 40.67 1.49
CA GLN A 118 -38.12 39.49 1.95
C GLN A 118 -39.61 39.53 1.58
N LYS A 119 -40.25 40.71 1.66
CA LYS A 119 -41.64 40.91 1.18
C LYS A 119 -41.75 40.67 -0.32
N ALA A 120 -40.87 41.29 -1.10
CA ALA A 120 -40.85 41.17 -2.56
C ALA A 120 -40.59 39.72 -3.01
N ASP A 121 -39.62 39.02 -2.41
CA ASP A 121 -39.33 37.62 -2.74
C ASP A 121 -40.51 36.68 -2.43
N ARG A 122 -41.28 36.95 -1.36
CA ARG A 122 -42.46 36.15 -1.01
C ARG A 122 -43.66 36.42 -1.89
N GLU A 123 -43.94 37.69 -2.16
CA GLU A 123 -45.00 38.10 -3.08
C GLU A 123 -44.73 37.48 -4.47
N TYR A 124 -43.48 37.57 -4.93
CA TYR A 124 -43.04 36.94 -6.17
C TYR A 124 -43.22 35.41 -6.18
N LEU A 125 -42.84 34.71 -5.12
CA LEU A 125 -43.06 33.25 -4.99
C LEU A 125 -44.55 32.87 -5.06
N SER A 126 -45.42 33.73 -4.53
CA SER A 126 -46.88 33.53 -4.55
C SER A 126 -47.49 33.82 -5.93
N GLU A 127 -47.01 34.85 -6.63
CA GLU A 127 -47.47 35.25 -7.96
C GLU A 127 -47.08 34.24 -9.05
N VAL A 128 -45.93 33.57 -8.90
CA VAL A 128 -45.44 32.55 -9.84
C VAL A 128 -46.20 31.20 -9.70
N GLY A 129 -47.14 31.11 -8.75
CA GLY A 129 -48.07 29.99 -8.61
C GLY A 129 -47.37 28.65 -8.36
N GLY A 130 -47.81 27.57 -9.03
CA GLY A 130 -47.28 26.21 -8.81
C GLY A 130 -45.77 26.06 -9.05
N ALA A 131 -45.17 26.93 -9.87
CA ALA A 131 -43.72 26.96 -10.09
C ALA A 131 -42.96 27.61 -8.92
N GLY A 132 -43.55 28.57 -8.23
CA GLY A 132 -43.04 29.13 -6.98
C GLY A 132 -43.04 28.10 -5.86
N THR A 133 -44.17 27.39 -5.66
CA THR A 133 -44.29 26.31 -4.67
C THR A 133 -43.26 25.19 -4.88
N ILE A 134 -43.00 24.79 -6.13
CA ILE A 134 -41.97 23.79 -6.45
C ILE A 134 -40.55 24.32 -6.22
N SER A 135 -40.30 25.60 -6.50
CA SER A 135 -38.99 26.24 -6.26
C SER A 135 -38.66 26.26 -4.76
N SER A 136 -39.64 26.61 -3.93
CA SER A 136 -39.58 26.54 -2.47
C SER A 136 -39.33 25.11 -1.98
N LEU A 137 -40.02 24.12 -2.53
CA LEU A 137 -39.81 22.71 -2.22
C LEU A 137 -38.40 22.22 -2.59
N ALA A 138 -37.91 22.57 -3.78
CA ALA A 138 -36.59 22.16 -4.26
C ALA A 138 -35.44 22.77 -3.42
N MET A 139 -35.55 24.05 -3.06
CA MET A 139 -34.54 24.72 -2.22
C MET A 139 -34.63 24.27 -0.75
N GLY A 140 -35.84 23.97 -0.27
CA GLY A 140 -36.08 23.36 1.04
C GLY A 140 -35.61 21.91 1.14
N MET A 141 -35.54 21.15 0.04
CA MET A 141 -35.02 19.76 0.03
C MET A 141 -33.49 19.66 0.07
N ILE A 142 -32.79 20.70 -0.38
CA ILE A 142 -31.32 20.81 -0.26
C ILE A 142 -30.90 21.68 0.92
N ASP A 143 -31.86 22.02 1.78
CA ASP A 143 -31.62 22.74 3.01
C ASP A 143 -30.89 21.83 4.02
N PRO A 144 -29.72 22.23 4.55
CA PRO A 144 -28.96 21.42 5.49
C PRO A 144 -29.72 20.99 6.75
N VAL A 145 -30.74 21.77 7.18
CA VAL A 145 -31.53 21.50 8.38
C VAL A 145 -32.74 20.61 8.06
N ASN A 146 -33.43 20.79 6.93
CA ASN A 146 -34.50 19.88 6.48
C ASN A 146 -33.94 18.50 6.08
N VAL A 147 -32.77 18.45 5.45
CA VAL A 147 -32.01 17.20 5.19
C VAL A 147 -31.58 16.53 6.49
N ALA A 148 -31.52 17.24 7.62
CA ALA A 148 -31.31 16.64 8.94
C ALA A 148 -32.63 16.27 9.65
N ALA A 149 -33.70 17.06 9.46
CA ALA A 149 -35.01 16.89 10.09
C ALA A 149 -35.84 15.75 9.46
N MET A 150 -35.69 15.49 8.15
CA MET A 150 -36.26 14.31 7.47
C MET A 150 -35.79 12.95 8.05
N PHE A 151 -34.87 12.96 9.02
CA PHE A 151 -34.21 11.77 9.54
C PHE A 151 -34.15 11.69 11.08
N ILE A 152 -35.00 12.44 11.81
CA ILE A 152 -35.23 12.27 13.26
C ILE A 152 -36.31 11.20 13.47
N PRO A 153 -36.07 10.12 14.26
CA PRO A 153 -37.10 9.10 14.48
C PRO A 153 -38.07 9.50 15.60
N ALA A 154 -39.37 9.53 15.31
CA ALA A 154 -40.43 9.53 16.33
C ALA A 154 -40.89 8.09 16.63
N GLY A 155 -41.11 7.80 17.91
CA GLY A 155 -41.10 6.45 18.47
C GLY A 155 -42.42 5.67 18.51
N ALA A 156 -42.27 4.43 18.99
CA ALA A 156 -43.28 3.47 19.45
C ALA A 156 -44.03 2.64 18.38
N VAL A 157 -43.41 1.51 18.00
CA VAL A 157 -44.10 0.34 17.42
C VAL A 157 -44.76 -0.45 18.54
N ALA A 158 -46.09 -0.48 18.60
CA ALA A 158 -46.83 -1.48 19.38
C ALA A 158 -47.33 -2.61 18.46
N ARG A 159 -47.19 -3.84 18.97
CA ARG A 159 -47.31 -5.13 18.28
C ARG A 159 -48.71 -5.40 17.68
N GLY A 160 -48.71 -5.91 16.45
CA GLY A 160 -49.75 -6.80 15.91
C GLY A 160 -50.98 -6.13 15.30
N GLY A 161 -51.02 -6.00 13.97
CA GLY A 161 -52.19 -5.59 13.19
C GLY A 161 -51.91 -5.64 11.68
N SER A 162 -52.93 -5.90 10.86
CA SER A 162 -52.77 -6.14 9.40
C SER A 162 -52.47 -4.87 8.58
N ILE A 163 -51.89 -5.04 7.39
CA ILE A 163 -51.29 -4.00 6.53
C ILE A 163 -52.22 -2.80 6.23
N ALA A 164 -53.54 -3.01 6.14
CA ALA A 164 -54.50 -1.94 5.81
C ALA A 164 -54.77 -0.97 6.98
N GLU A 165 -54.71 -1.44 8.23
CA GLU A 165 -54.93 -0.60 9.42
C GLU A 165 -53.68 0.23 9.76
N THR A 166 -52.51 -0.25 9.32
CA THR A 166 -51.21 0.42 9.50
C THR A 166 -51.09 1.70 8.65
N ALA A 167 -51.73 1.72 7.47
CA ALA A 167 -51.77 2.91 6.61
C ALA A 167 -52.65 4.04 7.19
N GLY A 168 -53.78 3.70 7.84
CA GLY A 168 -54.71 4.69 8.41
C GLY A 168 -54.23 5.32 9.73
N ARG A 169 -53.47 4.58 10.55
CA ARG A 169 -52.92 5.10 11.82
C ARG A 169 -51.63 5.90 11.65
N PHE A 170 -50.93 5.74 10.53
CA PHE A 170 -49.77 6.56 10.14
C PHE A 170 -50.14 8.04 9.91
N ALA A 171 -51.39 8.32 9.52
CA ALA A 171 -51.86 9.67 9.23
C ALA A 171 -52.11 10.55 10.47
N LEU A 172 -52.31 9.96 11.66
CA LEU A 172 -52.73 10.72 12.87
C LEU A 172 -51.59 11.06 13.84
N ALA A 173 -50.38 10.51 13.67
CA ALA A 173 -49.25 10.74 14.59
C ALA A 173 -48.26 11.85 14.15
N ASN A 174 -48.46 12.47 12.98
CA ASN A 174 -47.51 13.40 12.37
C ASN A 174 -47.64 14.88 12.79
N ALA A 175 -48.52 15.21 13.75
CA ALA A 175 -48.78 16.61 14.13
C ALA A 175 -47.73 17.25 15.07
N ALA A 176 -46.68 16.55 15.51
CA ALA A 176 -45.79 17.03 16.60
C ALA A 176 -44.28 17.13 16.26
N GLY A 177 -43.86 16.97 15.00
CA GLY A 177 -42.45 16.83 14.61
C GLY A 177 -41.79 17.98 13.85
N SER A 178 -42.42 19.16 13.74
CA SER A 178 -42.01 20.24 12.81
C SER A 178 -41.36 21.46 13.48
N VAL A 179 -40.52 21.27 14.50
CA VAL A 179 -39.98 22.41 15.30
C VAL A 179 -38.55 22.83 14.91
N ALA A 180 -37.73 21.98 14.29
CA ALA A 180 -36.29 22.25 14.14
C ALA A 180 -35.90 23.15 12.95
N SER A 181 -36.54 23.04 11.79
CA SER A 181 -36.23 23.89 10.62
C SER A 181 -36.89 25.27 10.71
N GLU A 182 -38.11 25.32 11.25
CA GLU A 182 -38.88 26.55 11.48
C GLU A 182 -38.12 27.53 12.38
N ALA A 183 -37.44 27.04 13.43
CA ALA A 183 -36.64 27.87 14.34
C ALA A 183 -35.40 28.52 13.68
N SER A 184 -34.76 27.84 12.72
CA SER A 184 -33.58 28.37 12.02
C SER A 184 -33.93 29.41 10.95
N LEU A 185 -35.08 29.23 10.28
CA LEU A 185 -35.59 30.15 9.27
C LEU A 185 -36.27 31.37 9.92
N GLN A 186 -36.93 31.20 11.07
CA GLN A 186 -37.45 32.30 11.88
C GLN A 186 -36.33 33.16 12.47
N ALA A 187 -35.19 32.57 12.85
CA ALA A 187 -34.04 33.31 13.39
C ALA A 187 -33.29 34.16 12.34
N THR A 188 -33.59 34.02 11.05
CA THR A 188 -32.89 34.71 9.95
C THR A 188 -33.83 35.56 9.09
N GLN A 189 -35.14 35.55 9.35
CA GLN A 189 -36.16 36.26 8.55
C GLN A 189 -37.14 37.02 9.42
N GLU A 190 -37.33 38.30 9.11
CA GLU A 190 -38.15 39.23 9.91
C GLU A 190 -39.66 39.12 9.56
N THR A 191 -40.02 38.46 8.45
CA THR A 191 -41.39 38.48 7.89
C THR A 191 -42.23 37.20 8.12
N ARG A 192 -41.71 36.14 8.75
CA ARG A 192 -42.35 34.78 8.80
C ARG A 192 -43.44 34.64 9.89
N SER A 193 -44.62 34.07 9.57
CA SER A 193 -45.74 33.86 10.52
C SER A 193 -45.97 32.38 10.88
N ALA A 194 -46.47 32.10 12.09
CA ALA A 194 -46.60 30.74 12.65
C ALA A 194 -47.73 29.86 12.04
N MET A 195 -48.58 30.39 11.15
CA MET A 195 -49.74 29.65 10.59
C MET A 195 -49.47 28.98 9.22
N GLU A 196 -48.35 29.25 8.55
CA GLU A 196 -48.06 28.78 7.18
C GLU A 196 -47.55 27.31 7.08
N SER A 197 -47.25 26.64 8.20
CA SER A 197 -46.57 25.32 8.23
C SER A 197 -47.44 24.10 7.86
N ILE A 198 -48.74 24.25 7.54
CA ILE A 198 -49.67 23.11 7.40
C ILE A 198 -49.91 22.67 5.93
N SER A 199 -49.56 23.45 4.91
CA SER A 199 -49.93 23.17 3.51
C SER A 199 -49.01 22.20 2.73
N ASN A 200 -47.91 21.68 3.31
CA ASN A 200 -46.91 20.84 2.59
C ASN A 200 -47.24 19.33 2.51
N VAL A 201 -48.50 18.93 2.65
CA VAL A 201 -48.95 17.52 2.74
C VAL A 201 -48.91 16.74 1.40
N ALA A 202 -48.49 17.34 0.28
CA ALA A 202 -48.48 16.70 -1.04
C ALA A 202 -47.25 15.81 -1.34
N VAL A 203 -46.25 15.75 -0.45
CA VAL A 203 -45.00 14.96 -0.65
C VAL A 203 -45.19 13.47 -0.35
N ASP A 204 -46.12 13.13 0.55
CA ASP A 204 -46.27 11.76 1.08
C ASP A 204 -46.91 10.78 0.08
N ALA A 205 -47.67 11.28 -0.89
CA ALA A 205 -48.30 10.46 -1.94
C ALA A 205 -47.27 9.95 -2.98
N LEU A 206 -46.17 10.66 -3.19
CA LEU A 206 -45.15 10.33 -4.21
C LEU A 206 -44.24 9.18 -3.77
N VAL A 207 -43.90 9.10 -2.49
CA VAL A 207 -43.07 8.01 -1.93
C VAL A 207 -43.84 6.68 -1.91
N GLY A 208 -45.16 6.72 -1.65
CA GLY A 208 -46.03 5.55 -1.73
C GLY A 208 -46.18 5.00 -3.16
N GLY A 209 -46.21 5.87 -4.16
CA GLY A 209 -46.27 5.47 -5.58
C GLY A 209 -44.98 4.82 -6.10
N ILE A 210 -43.81 5.24 -5.60
CA ILE A 210 -42.50 4.74 -6.03
C ILE A 210 -42.24 3.31 -5.51
N LEU A 211 -42.63 3.00 -4.27
CA LEU A 211 -42.48 1.65 -3.72
C LEU A 211 -43.46 0.65 -4.37
N GLY A 212 -44.64 1.11 -4.80
CA GLY A 212 -45.61 0.29 -5.55
C GLY A 212 -45.16 -0.02 -6.98
N ALA A 213 -44.56 0.94 -7.69
CA ALA A 213 -44.12 0.77 -9.07
C ALA A 213 -42.77 0.05 -9.21
N GLY A 214 -41.82 0.27 -8.28
CA GLY A 214 -40.50 -0.38 -8.31
C GLY A 214 -40.55 -1.89 -8.05
N ALA A 215 -41.51 -2.37 -7.26
CA ALA A 215 -41.73 -3.80 -7.00
C ALA A 215 -42.36 -4.55 -8.20
N GLN A 216 -43.13 -3.85 -9.04
CA GLN A 216 -43.80 -4.44 -10.21
C GLN A 216 -42.86 -4.69 -11.42
N VAL A 217 -41.77 -3.92 -11.54
CA VAL A 217 -40.88 -4.00 -12.72
C VAL A 217 -39.73 -4.99 -12.53
N LEU A 218 -39.35 -5.31 -11.28
CA LEU A 218 -38.17 -6.15 -10.98
C LEU A 218 -38.48 -7.64 -10.71
N ALA A 219 -39.75 -8.04 -10.66
CA ALA A 219 -40.14 -9.43 -10.41
C ALA A 219 -41.13 -9.91 -11.49
N GLY A 220 -40.71 -10.83 -12.36
CA GLY A 220 -41.66 -11.64 -13.12
C GLY A 220 -42.59 -12.38 -12.15
N ALA A 221 -43.83 -12.67 -12.56
CA ALA A 221 -44.92 -13.12 -11.70
C ALA A 221 -44.62 -14.32 -10.76
N GLY A 222 -43.59 -15.13 -11.03
CA GLY A 222 -43.14 -16.23 -10.17
C GLY A 222 -42.00 -15.91 -9.17
N ALA A 223 -41.35 -14.74 -9.28
CA ALA A 223 -40.23 -14.34 -8.41
C ALA A 223 -40.68 -13.49 -7.20
N HIS A 224 -41.90 -12.94 -7.26
CA HIS A 224 -42.50 -12.12 -6.21
C HIS A 224 -42.67 -12.90 -4.90
N GLU A 225 -43.12 -14.14 -4.99
CA GLU A 225 -43.28 -15.04 -3.83
C GLU A 225 -41.93 -15.43 -3.22
N ALA A 226 -40.88 -15.61 -4.04
CA ALA A 226 -39.54 -15.97 -3.57
C ALA A 226 -38.81 -14.81 -2.86
N VAL A 227 -38.98 -13.58 -3.32
CA VAL A 227 -38.41 -12.38 -2.68
C VAL A 227 -39.12 -12.08 -1.36
N VAL A 228 -40.46 -12.16 -1.33
CA VAL A 228 -41.25 -11.96 -0.11
C VAL A 228 -41.01 -13.07 0.92
N ASN A 229 -40.93 -14.34 0.49
CA ASN A 229 -40.67 -15.47 1.38
C ASN A 229 -39.21 -15.50 1.90
N SER A 230 -38.23 -15.03 1.11
CA SER A 230 -36.84 -14.93 1.59
C SER A 230 -36.63 -13.82 2.61
N VAL A 231 -37.35 -12.70 2.49
CA VAL A 231 -37.37 -11.63 3.50
C VAL A 231 -38.15 -12.07 4.76
N GLY A 232 -39.25 -12.81 4.60
CA GLY A 232 -40.05 -13.35 5.71
C GLY A 232 -39.35 -14.46 6.52
N ASN A 233 -38.57 -15.31 5.87
CA ASN A 233 -37.82 -16.39 6.54
C ASN A 233 -36.60 -15.86 7.31
N ASN A 234 -35.97 -14.78 6.84
CA ASN A 234 -34.84 -14.12 7.54
C ASN A 234 -35.28 -13.35 8.81
N LEU A 235 -36.58 -13.27 9.09
CA LEU A 235 -37.14 -12.60 10.27
C LEU A 235 -37.62 -13.58 11.36
N ARG A 236 -37.48 -14.90 11.19
CA ARG A 236 -37.95 -15.91 12.15
C ARG A 236 -36.94 -17.06 12.38
N GLY A 237 -36.35 -17.13 13.58
CA GLY A 237 -35.64 -18.30 14.15
C GLY A 237 -34.23 -17.96 14.70
N MET A 238 -34.00 -17.90 16.02
CA MET A 238 -33.50 -18.96 16.97
C MET A 238 -31.99 -19.26 16.81
N ASP A 239 -31.10 -19.42 17.79
CA ASP A 239 -31.13 -19.67 19.25
C ASP A 239 -29.88 -19.04 19.95
N SER A 240 -29.73 -19.28 21.26
CA SER A 240 -28.80 -18.70 22.26
C SER A 240 -27.29 -18.80 22.01
N HIS A 241 -26.57 -17.83 22.59
CA HIS A 241 -25.12 -17.61 22.52
C HIS A 241 -24.26 -18.69 23.21
N GLN A 242 -23.23 -19.17 22.50
CA GLN A 242 -22.01 -19.74 23.10
C GLN A 242 -20.85 -18.77 22.86
N SER A 243 -20.12 -18.41 23.92
CA SER A 243 -18.89 -17.63 23.81
C SER A 243 -17.82 -18.47 23.12
N ILE A 244 -17.42 -18.06 21.92
CA ILE A 244 -16.51 -18.81 21.05
C ILE A 244 -15.18 -18.06 20.93
N GLY A 245 -14.09 -18.73 21.34
CA GLY A 245 -12.73 -18.17 21.31
C GLY A 245 -12.07 -18.10 19.93
N ALA A 246 -10.99 -17.32 19.82
CA ALA A 246 -10.23 -17.06 18.59
C ALA A 246 -9.75 -18.32 17.82
N ALA A 247 -9.66 -19.48 18.48
CA ALA A 247 -9.30 -20.75 17.85
C ALA A 247 -10.37 -21.32 16.90
N GLN A 248 -11.66 -20.98 17.07
CA GLN A 248 -12.73 -21.49 16.20
C GLN A 248 -12.78 -20.79 14.83
N VAL A 249 -12.17 -19.61 14.68
CA VAL A 249 -12.10 -18.90 13.39
C VAL A 249 -11.40 -19.76 12.32
N PHE A 250 -10.51 -20.67 12.73
CA PHE A 250 -9.77 -21.56 11.82
C PHE A 250 -10.48 -22.89 11.50
N ASN A 251 -11.56 -23.25 12.20
CA ASN A 251 -12.28 -24.52 12.05
C ASN A 251 -13.72 -24.33 11.53
N THR A 252 -13.86 -23.54 10.47
CA THR A 252 -15.15 -23.31 9.81
C THR A 252 -15.54 -24.44 8.87
N THR A 253 -16.85 -24.62 8.67
CA THR A 253 -17.40 -25.58 7.70
C THR A 253 -17.57 -24.96 6.31
N LEU A 254 -17.80 -25.80 5.27
CA LEU A 254 -18.05 -25.30 3.91
C LEU A 254 -19.28 -24.40 3.84
N ASP A 255 -20.33 -24.71 4.61
CA ASP A 255 -21.56 -23.94 4.66
C ASP A 255 -21.35 -22.60 5.36
N GLN A 256 -20.58 -22.59 6.45
CA GLN A 256 -20.17 -21.37 7.15
C GLN A 256 -19.35 -20.43 6.24
N GLU A 257 -18.53 -20.97 5.34
CA GLU A 257 -17.76 -20.19 4.37
C GLU A 257 -18.53 -19.83 3.08
N GLN A 258 -19.83 -20.10 3.01
CA GLN A 258 -20.65 -19.70 1.87
C GLN A 258 -20.97 -18.20 1.90
N LEU A 259 -20.96 -17.56 0.72
CA LEU A 259 -21.44 -16.18 0.56
C LEU A 259 -22.91 -16.06 0.98
N ALA A 260 -23.21 -15.09 1.85
CA ALA A 260 -24.58 -14.73 2.22
C ALA A 260 -25.32 -14.10 1.01
N GLY A 261 -26.66 -14.08 1.03
CA GLY A 261 -27.49 -13.33 0.07
C GLY A 261 -27.90 -14.07 -1.21
N LEU A 262 -28.58 -13.35 -2.12
CA LEU A 262 -29.25 -13.90 -3.31
C LEU A 262 -28.24 -14.48 -4.33
N GLY A 263 -28.46 -15.73 -4.75
CA GLY A 263 -27.55 -16.45 -5.66
C GLY A 263 -27.31 -15.79 -7.03
N LEU A 264 -28.20 -14.90 -7.48
CA LEU A 264 -28.05 -14.20 -8.76
C LEU A 264 -26.99 -13.08 -8.68
N ALA A 265 -26.89 -12.37 -7.56
CA ALA A 265 -25.83 -11.40 -7.31
C ALA A 265 -24.47 -12.09 -7.21
N ASN A 266 -24.39 -13.23 -6.52
CA ASN A 266 -23.14 -13.99 -6.36
C ASN A 266 -22.56 -14.47 -7.70
N LYS A 267 -23.41 -14.83 -8.68
CA LYS A 267 -22.93 -15.21 -10.02
C LYS A 267 -22.15 -14.11 -10.71
N THR A 268 -22.48 -12.84 -10.48
CA THR A 268 -21.79 -11.70 -11.09
C THR A 268 -20.35 -11.51 -10.58
N LEU A 269 -20.00 -12.11 -9.43
CA LEU A 269 -18.65 -12.06 -8.85
C LEU A 269 -17.65 -12.97 -9.58
N SER A 270 -18.13 -13.98 -10.31
CA SER A 270 -17.31 -15.04 -10.94
C SER A 270 -16.34 -14.54 -12.03
N VAL A 271 -16.43 -13.27 -12.43
CA VAL A 271 -15.49 -12.62 -13.34
C VAL A 271 -14.15 -12.29 -12.66
N THR A 272 -14.11 -12.24 -11.33
CA THR A 272 -12.94 -11.90 -10.52
C THR A 272 -12.38 -13.15 -9.82
N PRO A 273 -11.05 -13.25 -9.57
CA PRO A 273 -10.48 -14.38 -8.86
C PRO A 273 -11.04 -14.54 -7.44
N ALA A 274 -11.19 -13.44 -6.68
CA ALA A 274 -11.76 -13.52 -5.33
C ALA A 274 -13.22 -14.00 -5.34
N GLY A 275 -14.00 -13.55 -6.33
CA GLY A 275 -15.38 -13.99 -6.49
C GLY A 275 -15.54 -15.45 -6.90
N ARG A 276 -14.62 -15.99 -7.72
CA ARG A 276 -14.59 -17.42 -8.06
C ARG A 276 -14.20 -18.29 -6.88
N LEU A 277 -13.15 -17.90 -6.17
CA LEU A 277 -12.68 -18.66 -5.01
C LEU A 277 -13.70 -18.66 -3.86
N ALA A 278 -14.41 -17.54 -3.64
CA ALA A 278 -15.50 -17.48 -2.66
C ALA A 278 -16.68 -18.44 -2.96
N GLN A 279 -16.80 -18.88 -4.22
CA GLN A 279 -17.83 -19.82 -4.69
C GLN A 279 -17.29 -21.22 -4.96
N SER A 280 -16.01 -21.46 -4.65
CA SER A 280 -15.34 -22.74 -4.88
C SER A 280 -16.01 -23.88 -4.09
N PRO A 281 -16.06 -25.12 -4.59
CA PRO A 281 -16.46 -26.28 -3.81
C PRO A 281 -15.42 -26.71 -2.75
N SER A 282 -14.20 -26.17 -2.80
CA SER A 282 -13.11 -26.45 -1.84
C SER A 282 -13.20 -25.49 -0.65
N LEU A 283 -13.30 -26.04 0.56
CA LEU A 283 -13.28 -25.26 1.80
C LEU A 283 -11.94 -24.53 1.95
N VAL A 284 -10.84 -25.23 1.68
CA VAL A 284 -9.48 -24.68 1.78
C VAL A 284 -9.32 -23.50 0.83
N SER A 285 -9.85 -23.59 -0.39
CA SER A 285 -9.79 -22.49 -1.37
C SER A 285 -10.56 -21.24 -0.90
N ARG A 286 -11.72 -21.41 -0.26
CA ARG A 286 -12.50 -20.30 0.32
C ARG A 286 -11.78 -19.63 1.49
N GLN A 287 -11.16 -20.42 2.36
CA GLN A 287 -10.39 -19.91 3.50
C GLN A 287 -9.13 -19.16 3.03
N ILE A 288 -8.36 -19.73 2.09
CA ILE A 288 -7.18 -19.06 1.50
C ILE A 288 -7.59 -17.74 0.85
N ASN A 289 -8.71 -17.69 0.14
CA ASN A 289 -9.20 -16.45 -0.47
C ASN A 289 -9.33 -15.32 0.55
N GLN A 290 -9.92 -15.61 1.71
CA GLN A 290 -10.10 -14.64 2.79
C GLN A 290 -8.81 -14.26 3.50
N GLN A 291 -7.89 -15.20 3.66
CA GLN A 291 -6.59 -14.95 4.29
C GLN A 291 -5.61 -14.22 3.36
N LEU A 292 -5.77 -14.36 2.03
CA LEU A 292 -4.85 -13.80 1.05
C LEU A 292 -5.30 -12.40 0.58
N ALA A 293 -6.56 -12.26 0.17
CA ALA A 293 -7.08 -11.07 -0.47
C ALA A 293 -8.18 -10.42 0.38
N GLU A 294 -8.14 -9.09 0.44
CA GLU A 294 -9.14 -8.30 1.13
C GLU A 294 -10.46 -8.36 0.36
N ASN A 295 -11.48 -8.92 0.99
CA ASN A 295 -12.84 -8.96 0.48
C ASN A 295 -13.81 -8.36 1.50
N ASN A 296 -14.87 -7.72 0.98
CA ASN A 296 -15.93 -7.12 1.77
C ASN A 296 -17.23 -7.96 1.71
N TYR A 297 -17.11 -9.28 1.51
CA TYR A 297 -18.28 -10.14 1.43
C TYR A 297 -18.79 -10.50 2.82
N PHE A 298 -20.10 -10.69 2.93
CA PHE A 298 -20.67 -11.40 4.09
C PHE A 298 -20.67 -12.89 3.80
N PHE A 299 -20.18 -13.67 4.76
CA PHE A 299 -20.25 -15.12 4.77
C PHE A 299 -21.29 -15.59 5.80
N ALA A 300 -21.86 -16.79 5.63
CA ALA A 300 -22.85 -17.35 6.53
C ALA A 300 -22.36 -17.36 8.00
N LYS A 301 -21.07 -17.66 8.23
CA LYS A 301 -20.44 -17.61 9.55
C LYS A 301 -20.56 -16.25 10.26
N ASN A 302 -20.68 -15.15 9.52
CA ASN A 302 -20.79 -13.83 10.13
C ASN A 302 -22.16 -13.64 10.83
N ASP A 303 -23.19 -14.39 10.43
CA ASP A 303 -24.48 -14.41 11.13
C ASP A 303 -24.40 -15.07 12.51
N GLU A 304 -23.42 -15.96 12.68
CA GLU A 304 -23.07 -16.60 13.96
C GLU A 304 -22.09 -15.75 14.79
N GLY A 305 -21.68 -14.57 14.30
CA GLY A 305 -20.67 -13.72 14.93
C GLY A 305 -19.23 -14.21 14.74
N LEU A 306 -19.00 -15.20 13.88
CA LEU A 306 -17.65 -15.70 13.57
C LEU A 306 -16.93 -14.74 12.63
N ALA A 307 -15.75 -14.32 13.04
CA ALA A 307 -14.93 -13.37 12.32
C ALA A 307 -14.45 -13.90 10.96
N THR A 308 -14.47 -13.03 9.96
CA THR A 308 -13.73 -13.23 8.70
C THR A 308 -12.24 -13.03 8.96
N PHE A 309 -11.38 -13.80 8.28
CA PHE A 309 -9.93 -13.69 8.45
C PHE A 309 -9.41 -12.28 8.11
N THR A 310 -8.38 -11.82 8.82
CA THR A 310 -7.59 -10.65 8.43
C THR A 310 -6.68 -11.03 7.26
N ALA A 311 -6.89 -10.40 6.10
CA ALA A 311 -6.14 -10.71 4.89
C ALA A 311 -4.69 -10.22 4.97
N ALA A 312 -3.76 -10.99 4.38
CA ALA A 312 -2.38 -10.59 4.17
C ALA A 312 -2.30 -9.28 3.36
N GLU A 313 -3.17 -9.09 2.37
CA GLU A 313 -3.30 -7.83 1.63
C GLU A 313 -3.51 -6.61 2.54
N THR A 314 -4.42 -6.70 3.52
CA THR A 314 -4.69 -5.59 4.46
C THR A 314 -3.46 -5.31 5.34
N LYS A 315 -2.78 -6.36 5.83
CA LYS A 315 -1.54 -6.20 6.60
C LYS A 315 -0.40 -5.60 5.78
N ILE A 316 -0.30 -5.94 4.50
CA ILE A 316 0.68 -5.33 3.57
C ILE A 316 0.42 -3.83 3.44
N LYS A 317 -0.84 -3.39 3.32
CA LYS A 317 -1.20 -1.97 3.27
C LYS A 317 -0.87 -1.21 4.55
N GLN A 318 -0.81 -1.86 5.72
CA GLN A 318 -0.42 -1.20 6.98
C GLN A 318 1.02 -0.66 6.95
N TYR A 319 1.88 -1.13 6.05
CA TYR A 319 3.21 -0.58 5.84
C TYR A 319 3.18 0.80 5.16
N ASP A 320 2.05 1.22 4.58
CA ASP A 320 1.89 2.57 4.05
C ASP A 320 2.02 3.65 5.15
N ALA A 321 1.66 3.35 6.41
CA ALA A 321 1.94 4.24 7.54
C ALA A 321 3.45 4.48 7.73
N MET A 322 4.30 3.45 7.54
CA MET A 322 5.75 3.60 7.61
C MET A 322 6.28 4.48 6.47
N LEU A 323 5.76 4.28 5.26
CA LEU A 323 6.10 5.12 4.10
C LEU A 323 5.66 6.57 4.31
N TYR A 324 4.45 6.79 4.82
CA TYR A 324 3.94 8.12 5.14
C TYR A 324 4.83 8.82 6.16
N LYS A 325 5.17 8.14 7.26
CA LYS A 325 6.03 8.70 8.32
C LYS A 325 7.41 9.08 7.78
N GLN A 326 7.98 8.27 6.88
CA GLN A 326 9.24 8.59 6.20
C GLN A 326 9.10 9.85 5.31
N MET A 327 8.04 9.95 4.50
CA MET A 327 7.79 11.10 3.63
C MET A 327 7.48 12.38 4.41
N GLU A 328 6.79 12.28 5.55
CA GLU A 328 6.55 13.40 6.46
C GLU A 328 7.87 13.87 7.09
N THR A 329 8.69 12.94 7.59
CA THR A 329 10.01 13.23 8.17
C THR A 329 10.91 13.99 7.19
N THR A 330 11.00 13.54 5.94
CA THR A 330 11.82 14.22 4.91
C THR A 330 11.27 15.58 4.53
N ARG A 331 9.93 15.72 4.42
CA ARG A 331 9.29 17.01 4.15
C ARG A 331 9.56 18.01 5.26
N ASP A 332 9.41 17.60 6.50
CA ASP A 332 9.56 18.49 7.65
C ASP A 332 11.03 18.89 7.85
N ALA A 333 11.98 17.96 7.65
CA ALA A 333 13.40 18.27 7.61
C ALA A 333 13.75 19.24 6.47
N TYR A 334 13.16 19.07 5.28
CA TYR A 334 13.35 20.02 4.17
C TYR A 334 12.78 21.40 4.46
N GLN A 335 11.65 21.49 5.18
CA GLN A 335 11.10 22.79 5.62
C GLN A 335 12.05 23.49 6.61
N GLN A 336 12.67 22.73 7.52
CA GLN A 336 13.66 23.27 8.45
C GLN A 336 14.91 23.72 7.70
N TYR A 337 15.47 22.88 6.82
CA TYR A 337 16.58 23.22 5.93
C TYR A 337 16.30 24.46 5.08
N SER A 338 15.08 24.54 4.51
CA SER A 338 14.65 25.69 3.72
C SER A 338 14.71 26.98 4.54
N LYS A 339 14.28 26.94 5.80
CA LYS A 339 14.29 28.12 6.67
C LYS A 339 15.73 28.49 7.05
N SER A 340 16.57 27.51 7.39
CA SER A 340 17.97 27.74 7.77
C SER A 340 18.81 28.30 6.62
N VAL A 341 18.63 27.78 5.40
CA VAL A 341 19.34 28.25 4.20
C VAL A 341 18.86 29.61 3.72
N SER A 342 17.56 29.88 3.82
CA SER A 342 17.03 31.22 3.51
C SER A 342 17.61 32.28 4.45
N ALA A 343 17.92 31.91 5.69
CA ALA A 343 18.57 32.79 6.65
C ALA A 343 20.07 32.99 6.39
N SER A 344 20.76 32.04 5.74
CA SER A 344 22.20 32.13 5.44
C SER A 344 22.53 32.74 4.07
N GLY A 345 21.53 32.94 3.20
CA GLY A 345 21.70 33.51 1.86
C GLY A 345 22.33 32.55 0.83
N ALA A 346 22.52 31.28 1.18
CA ALA A 346 23.08 30.27 0.29
C ALA A 346 22.04 29.78 -0.75
N LYS A 347 22.52 29.25 -1.88
CA LYS A 347 21.65 28.66 -2.92
C LYS A 347 20.93 27.43 -2.34
N ARG A 348 19.61 27.53 -2.23
CA ARG A 348 18.74 26.44 -1.75
C ARG A 348 18.69 25.29 -2.75
N MET A 349 18.95 24.07 -2.28
CA MET A 349 18.70 22.86 -3.08
C MET A 349 17.20 22.58 -3.21
N ASN A 350 16.80 21.94 -4.31
CA ASN A 350 15.40 21.55 -4.47
C ASN A 350 15.06 20.33 -3.59
N PHE A 351 13.78 19.97 -3.48
CA PHE A 351 13.35 18.86 -2.62
C PHE A 351 13.87 17.48 -3.08
N VAL A 352 14.04 17.28 -4.39
CA VAL A 352 14.59 16.02 -4.93
C VAL A 352 16.06 15.88 -4.55
N ASP A 353 16.85 16.93 -4.76
CA ASP A 353 18.26 16.97 -4.38
C ASP A 353 18.43 16.74 -2.86
N PHE A 354 17.52 17.31 -2.05
CA PHE A 354 17.49 17.07 -0.60
C PHE A 354 17.23 15.60 -0.26
N ASN A 355 16.26 14.95 -0.92
CA ASN A 355 15.98 13.53 -0.70
C ASN A 355 17.16 12.64 -1.15
N GLU A 356 17.84 13.00 -2.25
CA GLU A 356 19.07 12.33 -2.67
C GLU A 356 20.18 12.50 -1.62
N ALA A 357 20.34 13.70 -1.06
CA ALA A 357 21.29 13.95 0.03
C ALA A 357 21.00 13.12 1.29
N VAL A 358 19.72 12.96 1.65
CA VAL A 358 19.29 12.08 2.75
C VAL A 358 19.66 10.63 2.47
N GLY A 359 19.38 10.11 1.26
CA GLY A 359 19.78 8.74 0.92
C GLY A 359 21.30 8.52 0.91
N MET A 360 22.08 9.52 0.45
CA MET A 360 23.55 9.47 0.54
C MET A 360 24.02 9.45 2.00
N ALA A 361 23.46 10.30 2.87
CA ALA A 361 23.75 10.29 4.30
C ALA A 361 23.42 8.92 4.93
N MET A 362 22.30 8.31 4.53
CA MET A 362 21.93 6.96 4.97
C MET A 362 22.88 5.85 4.49
N ARG A 363 23.71 6.05 3.46
CA ARG A 363 24.78 5.09 3.09
C ARG A 363 26.06 5.32 3.91
N ARG A 364 26.25 6.56 4.40
CA ARG A 364 27.45 7.06 5.09
C ARG A 364 27.26 7.16 6.61
N GLY A 365 26.55 6.20 7.22
CA GLY A 365 26.37 6.18 8.67
C GLY A 365 25.47 7.28 9.23
N ASP A 366 24.50 7.75 8.43
CA ASP A 366 23.57 8.84 8.76
C ASP A 366 24.28 10.20 8.96
N GLN A 367 25.44 10.40 8.32
CA GLN A 367 26.25 11.61 8.40
C GLN A 367 26.08 12.51 7.16
N SER A 368 26.02 13.83 7.39
CA SER A 368 25.99 14.86 6.35
C SER A 368 26.53 16.18 6.90
N ASP A 369 27.10 17.01 6.03
CA ASP A 369 27.48 18.38 6.36
C ASP A 369 26.24 19.27 6.64
N ILE A 370 25.06 18.83 6.21
CA ILE A 370 23.79 19.49 6.45
C ILE A 370 23.09 18.81 7.64
N PRO A 371 22.94 19.48 8.80
CA PRO A 371 22.37 18.88 10.00
C PRO A 371 20.98 18.29 9.79
N GLU A 372 20.12 18.97 9.03
CA GLU A 372 18.75 18.54 8.75
C GLU A 372 18.73 17.26 7.89
N VAL A 373 19.73 17.07 7.02
CA VAL A 373 19.89 15.86 6.21
C VAL A 373 20.32 14.69 7.08
N ALA A 374 21.31 14.89 7.96
CA ALA A 374 21.76 13.87 8.92
C ALA A 374 20.63 13.44 9.88
N GLN A 375 19.88 14.42 10.41
CA GLN A 375 18.74 14.18 11.28
C GLN A 375 17.62 13.39 10.58
N ALA A 376 17.30 13.73 9.33
CA ALA A 376 16.33 12.99 8.54
C ALA A 376 16.80 11.54 8.29
N ALA A 377 18.06 11.34 7.92
CA ALA A 377 18.64 10.01 7.71
C ALA A 377 18.53 9.13 8.97
N ALA A 378 18.94 9.67 10.13
CA ALA A 378 18.87 8.99 11.42
C ALA A 378 17.42 8.66 11.84
N SER A 379 16.46 9.54 11.53
CA SER A 379 15.04 9.35 11.88
C SER A 379 14.33 8.29 11.02
N ILE A 380 14.83 8.05 9.79
CA ILE A 380 14.27 7.05 8.86
C ILE A 380 14.86 5.65 9.13
N ARG A 381 16.09 5.57 9.64
CA ARG A 381 16.82 4.34 9.98
C ARG A 381 15.99 3.27 10.72
N PRO A 382 15.18 3.60 11.75
CA PRO A 382 14.44 2.61 12.52
C PRO A 382 13.44 1.79 11.69
N ILE A 383 12.95 2.31 10.56
CA ILE A 383 12.05 1.58 9.68
C ILE A 383 12.75 0.31 9.15
N PHE A 384 13.98 0.45 8.64
CA PHE A 384 14.79 -0.68 8.14
C PHE A 384 15.16 -1.70 9.23
N GLU A 385 15.40 -1.24 10.46
CA GLU A 385 15.73 -2.15 11.56
C GLU A 385 14.49 -2.90 12.07
N SER A 386 13.32 -2.24 12.09
CA SER A 386 12.05 -2.89 12.46
C SER A 386 11.63 -3.99 11.48
N THR A 387 11.72 -3.72 10.18
CA THR A 387 11.46 -4.72 9.13
C THR A 387 12.51 -5.84 9.14
N LYS A 388 13.80 -5.52 9.39
CA LYS A 388 14.83 -6.53 9.57
C LYS A 388 14.49 -7.47 10.74
N ALA A 389 14.19 -6.92 11.91
CA ALA A 389 13.88 -7.72 13.09
C ALA A 389 12.70 -8.66 12.82
N ARG A 390 11.67 -8.16 12.12
CA ARG A 390 10.52 -8.97 11.72
C ARG A 390 10.89 -10.08 10.73
N MET A 391 11.75 -9.81 9.76
CA MET A 391 12.27 -10.84 8.84
C MET A 391 13.12 -11.90 9.55
N GLN A 392 13.87 -11.52 10.59
CA GLN A 392 14.66 -12.45 11.41
C GLN A 392 13.74 -13.34 12.27
N GLU A 393 12.73 -12.75 12.91
CA GLU A 393 11.71 -13.47 13.68
C GLU A 393 11.00 -14.55 12.84
N LEU A 394 10.76 -14.26 11.56
CA LEU A 394 10.11 -15.17 10.61
C LEU A 394 11.08 -16.15 9.92
N GLY A 395 12.38 -16.11 10.23
CA GLY A 395 13.40 -16.95 9.60
C GLY A 395 13.66 -16.65 8.12
N ILE A 396 13.17 -15.51 7.60
CA ILE A 396 13.48 -15.01 6.25
C ILE A 396 14.95 -14.56 6.21
N LEU A 397 15.44 -14.05 7.33
CA LEU A 397 16.79 -13.55 7.53
C LEU A 397 17.52 -14.33 8.65
N PRO A 398 18.80 -14.71 8.45
CA PRO A 398 19.65 -15.15 9.56
C PRO A 398 19.79 -14.08 10.66
N GLU A 399 20.02 -14.51 11.90
CA GLU A 399 20.21 -13.60 13.04
C GLU A 399 21.48 -12.74 12.91
N ASP A 400 22.50 -13.24 12.20
CA ASP A 400 23.87 -12.71 12.10
C ASP A 400 24.16 -11.90 10.81
N VAL A 401 23.15 -11.32 10.15
CA VAL A 401 23.41 -10.57 8.91
C VAL A 401 23.92 -9.14 9.17
N ASP A 402 25.21 -8.95 8.82
CA ASP A 402 25.95 -7.68 8.88
C ASP A 402 26.05 -6.96 7.52
N VAL A 403 26.28 -5.64 7.58
CA VAL A 403 26.50 -4.79 6.41
C VAL A 403 28.01 -4.73 6.11
N VAL A 404 28.45 -5.32 5.01
CA VAL A 404 29.89 -5.45 4.71
C VAL A 404 30.40 -4.39 3.71
N THR A 405 29.50 -3.66 3.06
CA THR A 405 29.77 -2.97 1.79
C THR A 405 29.37 -1.49 1.80
N ALA A 406 28.89 -0.99 2.93
CA ALA A 406 28.60 0.40 3.24
C ALA A 406 28.75 0.58 4.77
N GLN A 407 28.85 1.83 5.24
CA GLN A 407 28.89 2.10 6.68
C GLN A 407 27.55 1.74 7.36
N SER A 408 26.46 1.89 6.62
CA SER A 408 25.09 1.59 7.07
C SER A 408 24.25 0.98 5.95
N TYR A 409 23.21 0.23 6.32
CA TYR A 409 22.39 -0.48 5.34
C TYR A 409 21.45 0.47 4.58
N LEU A 410 21.59 0.57 3.26
CA LEU A 410 20.53 1.08 2.39
C LEU A 410 20.41 0.14 1.18
N PRO A 411 19.19 -0.22 0.74
CA PRO A 411 19.00 -1.03 -0.44
C PRO A 411 19.70 -0.43 -1.66
N ARG A 412 20.25 -1.29 -2.53
CA ARG A 412 20.80 -0.87 -3.82
C ARG A 412 19.73 -0.97 -4.88
N ILE A 413 19.39 0.18 -5.46
CA ILE A 413 18.61 0.29 -6.69
C ILE A 413 19.54 0.94 -7.70
N TYR A 414 19.74 0.32 -8.87
CA TYR A 414 20.69 0.83 -9.87
C TYR A 414 20.01 1.80 -10.85
N LYS A 415 20.66 2.93 -11.13
CA LYS A 415 20.25 3.91 -12.14
C LYS A 415 20.58 3.36 -13.53
N PHE A 416 19.66 2.58 -14.10
CA PHE A 416 19.91 1.89 -15.38
C PHE A 416 20.28 2.80 -16.54
N ASP A 417 19.62 3.95 -16.70
CA ASP A 417 19.95 4.87 -17.79
C ASP A 417 21.39 5.38 -17.68
N LYS A 418 21.85 5.61 -16.44
CA LYS A 418 23.22 6.03 -16.13
C LYS A 418 24.20 4.91 -16.46
N ILE A 419 23.88 3.67 -16.12
CA ILE A 419 24.69 2.50 -16.49
C ILE A 419 24.71 2.28 -18.01
N LEU A 420 23.61 2.54 -18.71
CA LEU A 420 23.55 2.37 -20.17
C LEU A 420 24.30 3.48 -20.91
N SER A 421 24.19 4.73 -20.46
CA SER A 421 24.92 5.88 -21.03
C SER A 421 26.42 5.80 -20.72
N ASP A 422 26.78 5.51 -19.47
CA ASP A 422 28.17 5.49 -19.00
C ASP A 422 28.67 4.06 -18.77
N ARG A 423 28.25 3.13 -19.63
CA ARG A 423 28.53 1.68 -19.49
C ARG A 423 30.01 1.39 -19.33
N THR A 424 30.84 2.05 -20.14
CA THR A 424 32.30 1.87 -20.13
C THR A 424 32.89 2.27 -18.78
N GLU A 425 32.40 3.35 -18.17
CA GLU A 425 32.85 3.81 -16.87
C GLU A 425 32.42 2.83 -15.77
N PHE A 426 31.14 2.45 -15.74
CA PHE A 426 30.62 1.52 -14.73
C PHE A 426 31.33 0.16 -14.79
N ARG A 427 31.50 -0.39 -16.01
CA ARG A 427 32.28 -1.61 -16.26
C ARG A 427 33.71 -1.46 -15.76
N GLY A 428 34.36 -0.33 -16.09
CA GLY A 428 35.73 -0.03 -15.65
C GLY A 428 35.87 -0.01 -14.12
N ARG A 429 34.92 0.59 -13.40
CA ARG A 429 34.92 0.63 -11.92
C ARG A 429 34.79 -0.78 -11.33
N ILE A 430 33.94 -1.64 -11.90
CA ILE A 430 33.78 -3.05 -11.47
C ILE A 430 35.05 -3.85 -11.78
N ALA A 431 35.57 -3.78 -13.01
CA ALA A 431 36.79 -4.48 -13.41
C ALA A 431 37.99 -4.10 -12.52
N ASN A 432 38.18 -2.80 -12.25
CA ASN A 432 39.20 -2.30 -11.33
C ASN A 432 39.05 -2.89 -9.91
N TRP A 433 37.82 -3.02 -9.44
CA TRP A 433 37.55 -3.58 -8.11
C TRP A 433 37.80 -5.09 -8.06
N ILE A 434 37.36 -5.85 -9.07
CA ILE A 434 37.62 -7.30 -9.20
C ILE A 434 39.12 -7.55 -9.25
N GLN A 435 39.85 -6.81 -10.07
CA GLN A 435 41.30 -6.91 -10.18
C GLN A 435 41.99 -6.60 -8.84
N GLY A 436 41.53 -5.56 -8.14
CA GLY A 436 42.06 -5.20 -6.81
C GLY A 436 41.81 -6.28 -5.74
N ILE A 437 40.66 -6.96 -5.77
CA ILE A 437 40.40 -8.11 -4.88
C ILE A 437 41.25 -9.31 -5.26
N SER A 438 41.36 -9.59 -6.56
CA SER A 438 42.14 -10.71 -7.07
C SER A 438 43.62 -10.56 -6.72
N ALA A 439 44.19 -9.36 -6.87
CA ALA A 439 45.55 -9.04 -6.45
C ALA A 439 45.75 -9.25 -4.95
N LYS A 440 44.84 -8.74 -4.10
CA LYS A 440 44.89 -8.99 -2.64
C LYS A 440 44.78 -10.47 -2.28
N GLY A 441 43.99 -11.22 -3.04
CA GLY A 441 43.86 -12.68 -2.91
C GLY A 441 45.17 -13.39 -3.26
N ALA A 442 45.80 -12.98 -4.36
CA ALA A 442 47.09 -13.48 -4.82
C ALA A 442 48.21 -13.20 -3.80
N ASP A 443 48.26 -11.99 -3.24
CA ASP A 443 49.23 -11.62 -2.19
C ASP A 443 49.08 -12.52 -0.95
N LYS A 444 47.83 -12.73 -0.49
CA LYS A 444 47.54 -13.63 0.64
C LYS A 444 47.90 -15.08 0.31
N ALA A 445 47.66 -15.53 -0.92
CA ALA A 445 48.05 -16.85 -1.38
C ALA A 445 49.58 -17.00 -1.40
N GLY A 446 50.31 -15.98 -1.82
CA GLY A 446 51.78 -15.90 -1.76
C GLY A 446 52.30 -16.05 -0.32
N GLN A 447 51.79 -15.25 0.62
CA GLN A 447 52.13 -15.37 2.04
C GLN A 447 51.81 -16.75 2.61
N ARG A 448 50.73 -17.39 2.15
CA ARG A 448 50.36 -18.74 2.55
C ARG A 448 51.30 -19.78 1.97
N ILE A 449 51.76 -19.61 0.73
CA ILE A 449 52.75 -20.48 0.08
C ILE A 449 54.07 -20.43 0.81
N GLU A 450 54.55 -19.27 1.25
CA GLU A 450 55.77 -19.18 2.06
C GLU A 450 55.67 -20.01 3.34
N LYS A 451 54.53 -19.89 4.06
CA LYS A 451 54.26 -20.70 5.26
C LYS A 451 54.15 -22.20 4.94
N ILE A 452 53.54 -22.57 3.82
CA ILE A 452 53.41 -23.96 3.38
C ILE A 452 54.77 -24.55 2.99
N ASN A 453 55.60 -23.80 2.25
CA ASN A 453 56.94 -24.20 1.84
C ASN A 453 57.86 -24.39 3.07
N ALA A 454 57.79 -23.50 4.06
CA ALA A 454 58.47 -23.69 5.34
C ALA A 454 57.98 -24.96 6.06
N GLY A 455 56.66 -25.23 6.02
CA GLY A 455 56.08 -26.47 6.55
C GLY A 455 56.53 -27.73 5.82
N LEU A 456 56.65 -27.69 4.49
CA LEU A 456 57.13 -28.79 3.65
C LEU A 456 58.61 -29.08 3.93
N LYS A 457 59.45 -28.05 3.98
CA LYS A 457 60.86 -28.18 4.37
C LYS A 457 61.00 -28.83 5.74
N ASN A 458 60.22 -28.39 6.72
CA ASN A 458 60.20 -29.00 8.06
C ASN A 458 59.70 -30.46 8.05
N ALA A 459 58.76 -30.81 7.17
CA ALA A 459 58.26 -32.18 7.02
C ALA A 459 59.32 -33.09 6.37
N GLU A 460 59.99 -32.62 5.33
CA GLU A 460 61.10 -33.30 4.66
C GLU A 460 62.28 -33.53 5.62
N GLU A 461 62.67 -32.53 6.43
CA GLU A 461 63.72 -32.68 7.45
C GLU A 461 63.31 -33.61 8.61
N SER A 462 62.01 -33.76 8.88
CA SER A 462 61.50 -34.60 9.98
C SER A 462 61.45 -36.08 9.62
N ALA A 463 61.33 -36.43 8.34
CA ALA A 463 61.27 -37.83 7.89
C ALA A 463 62.52 -38.65 8.25
N PRO A 464 63.75 -38.24 7.87
CA PRO A 464 64.95 -39.00 8.22
C PRO A 464 65.21 -39.02 9.73
N ARG A 465 64.84 -37.94 10.45
CA ARG A 465 64.95 -37.89 11.93
C ARG A 465 63.97 -38.85 12.61
N ALA A 466 62.75 -38.98 12.08
CA ALA A 466 61.77 -39.93 12.59
C ALA A 466 62.23 -41.37 12.37
N GLU A 467 62.80 -41.66 11.20
CA GLU A 467 63.32 -42.99 10.86
C GLU A 467 64.52 -43.38 11.72
N ALA A 468 65.50 -42.49 11.87
CA ALA A 468 66.64 -42.68 12.76
C ALA A 468 66.20 -42.93 14.21
N LEU A 469 65.32 -42.07 14.76
CA LEU A 469 64.82 -42.24 16.13
C LEU A 469 63.98 -43.50 16.30
N ALA A 470 63.20 -43.91 15.28
CA ALA A 470 62.45 -45.16 15.32
C ALA A 470 63.39 -46.37 15.37
N SER A 471 64.47 -46.36 14.59
CA SER A 471 65.51 -47.39 14.60
C SER A 471 66.20 -47.46 15.97
N ASP A 472 66.64 -46.32 16.49
CA ASP A 472 67.28 -46.21 17.81
C ASP A 472 66.39 -46.77 18.93
N ILE A 473 65.10 -46.42 18.92
CA ILE A 473 64.12 -46.93 19.88
C ILE A 473 63.92 -48.44 19.72
N ALA A 474 63.80 -48.95 18.50
CA ALA A 474 63.63 -50.38 18.25
C ALA A 474 64.84 -51.20 18.72
N GLU A 475 66.06 -50.68 18.55
CA GLU A 475 67.27 -51.30 19.05
C GLU A 475 67.38 -51.23 20.58
N ALA A 476 67.05 -50.09 21.18
CA ALA A 476 67.00 -49.94 22.63
C ALA A 476 65.94 -50.87 23.27
N GLU A 477 64.78 -51.05 22.62
CA GLU A 477 63.72 -51.93 23.10
C GLU A 477 64.13 -53.41 23.14
N LYS A 478 65.14 -53.85 22.36
CA LYS A 478 65.71 -55.21 22.49
C LYS A 478 66.38 -55.45 23.85
N TRP A 479 66.78 -54.37 24.53
CA TRP A 479 67.35 -54.39 25.88
C TRP A 479 66.29 -54.18 26.98
N SER A 480 65.02 -53.98 26.61
CA SER A 480 63.92 -53.90 27.55
C SER A 480 63.79 -55.19 28.37
N GLY A 481 63.67 -55.07 29.69
CA GLY A 481 63.71 -56.21 30.62
C GLY A 481 65.12 -56.80 30.86
N LYS A 482 66.15 -56.33 30.14
CA LYS A 482 67.56 -56.73 30.27
C LYS A 482 68.46 -55.57 30.68
N LYS A 483 67.91 -54.57 31.37
CA LYS A 483 68.62 -53.33 31.74
C LYS A 483 69.89 -53.57 32.56
N ILE A 484 69.87 -54.58 33.44
CA ILE A 484 71.05 -54.99 34.23
C ILE A 484 72.17 -55.46 33.30
N LEU A 485 71.86 -56.31 32.31
CA LEU A 485 72.83 -56.76 31.31
C LEU A 485 73.38 -55.61 30.46
N LEU A 486 72.53 -54.63 30.11
CA LEU A 486 72.96 -53.43 29.40
C LEU A 486 73.95 -52.59 30.24
N MET A 487 73.69 -52.46 31.54
CA MET A 487 74.56 -51.75 32.48
C MET A 487 75.90 -52.49 32.66
N GLU A 488 75.86 -53.82 32.73
CA GLU A 488 77.07 -54.66 32.76
C GLU A 488 77.90 -54.49 31.49
N GLU A 489 77.28 -54.41 30.30
CA GLU A 489 78.01 -54.16 29.06
C GLU A 489 78.66 -52.76 29.06
N LEU A 490 77.95 -51.73 29.51
CA LEU A 490 78.52 -50.39 29.68
C LEU A 490 79.76 -50.39 30.60
N ASP A 491 79.65 -51.06 31.74
CA ASP A 491 80.76 -51.17 32.70
C ASP A 491 81.94 -51.95 32.12
N LYS A 492 81.69 -53.05 31.38
CA LYS A 492 82.74 -53.80 30.68
C LYS A 492 83.51 -52.94 29.68
N ARG A 493 82.80 -52.18 28.84
CA ARG A 493 83.43 -51.27 27.85
C ARG A 493 84.19 -50.15 28.54
N ASN A 494 83.61 -49.48 29.53
CA ASN A 494 84.31 -48.45 30.32
C ASN A 494 85.59 -48.99 30.97
N LYS A 495 85.54 -50.20 31.52
CA LYS A 495 86.71 -50.86 32.12
C LYS A 495 87.78 -51.20 31.09
N LEU A 496 87.42 -51.69 29.90
CA LEU A 496 88.36 -51.89 28.80
C LEU A 496 89.03 -50.58 28.38
N ILE A 497 88.23 -49.53 28.18
CA ILE A 497 88.73 -48.20 27.79
C ILE A 497 89.69 -47.63 28.84
N SER A 498 89.41 -47.83 30.13
CA SER A 498 90.29 -47.37 31.23
C SER A 498 91.69 -48.00 31.20
N GLN A 499 91.87 -49.13 30.51
CA GLN A 499 93.15 -49.84 30.39
C GLN A 499 94.00 -49.38 29.20
N GLU A 500 93.51 -48.47 28.36
CA GLU A 500 94.19 -48.02 27.14
C GLU A 500 95.59 -47.46 27.41
N ALA A 501 95.69 -46.51 28.35
CA ALA A 501 96.94 -45.85 28.66
C ALA A 501 98.02 -46.85 29.14
N ASP A 502 97.62 -47.83 29.96
CA ASP A 502 98.52 -48.88 30.45
C ASP A 502 98.91 -49.87 29.33
N THR A 503 97.93 -50.29 28.53
CA THR A 503 98.12 -51.23 27.40
C THR A 503 99.05 -50.63 26.34
N GLN A 504 98.88 -49.35 26.01
CA GLN A 504 99.70 -48.63 25.05
C GLN A 504 101.12 -48.39 25.58
N ALA A 505 101.27 -47.98 26.84
CA ALA A 505 102.57 -47.85 27.49
C ALA A 505 103.34 -49.18 27.52
N ARG A 506 102.63 -50.29 27.76
CA ARG A 506 103.19 -51.64 27.79
C ARG A 506 103.60 -52.14 26.41
N LEU A 507 102.79 -51.88 25.37
CA LEU A 507 103.13 -52.20 23.99
C LEU A 507 104.40 -51.45 23.54
N THR A 508 104.49 -50.14 23.79
CA THR A 508 105.68 -49.33 23.46
C THR A 508 106.93 -49.83 24.18
N ARG A 509 106.80 -50.26 25.45
CA ARG A 509 107.92 -50.84 26.21
C ARG A 509 108.40 -52.16 25.58
N ILE A 510 107.47 -53.04 25.19
CA ILE A 510 107.80 -54.34 24.57
C ILE A 510 108.40 -54.17 23.18
N GLU A 511 107.86 -53.28 22.34
CA GLU A 511 108.39 -53.01 21.00
C GLU A 511 109.81 -52.43 21.06
N LYS A 512 110.10 -51.55 22.04
CA LYS A 512 111.45 -51.03 22.28
C LYS A 512 112.42 -52.15 22.70
N GLN A 513 112.01 -53.02 23.62
CA GLN A 513 112.84 -54.15 24.06
C GLN A 513 113.03 -55.23 22.97
N LEU A 514 112.07 -55.38 22.05
CA LEU A 514 112.15 -56.27 20.89
C LEU A 514 113.26 -55.83 19.92
N ALA A 515 113.43 -54.52 19.73
CA ALA A 515 114.46 -53.94 18.86
C ALA A 515 115.90 -54.17 19.40
N ASP A 516 116.06 -54.32 20.72
CA ASP A 516 117.36 -54.40 21.39
C ASP A 516 117.80 -55.86 21.72
N THR A 517 116.94 -56.86 21.52
CA THR A 517 117.17 -58.26 21.93
C THR A 517 117.76 -59.13 20.82
N SER A 518 118.80 -59.93 21.12
CA SER A 518 119.49 -60.85 20.18
C SER A 518 119.12 -62.34 20.30
N SER A 519 118.17 -62.71 21.19
CA SER A 519 117.72 -64.10 21.41
C SER A 519 116.42 -64.43 20.65
N GLU A 520 116.49 -65.36 19.69
CA GLU A 520 115.34 -65.78 18.86
C GLU A 520 114.12 -66.26 19.68
N ARG A 521 114.35 -67.02 20.75
CA ARG A 521 113.27 -67.56 21.60
C ARG A 521 112.54 -66.47 22.39
N LEU A 522 113.27 -65.43 22.80
CA LEU A 522 112.71 -64.29 23.52
C LEU A 522 111.95 -63.37 22.55
N GLN A 523 112.50 -63.13 21.35
CA GLN A 523 111.83 -62.38 20.28
C GLN A 523 110.48 -62.99 19.90
N ALA A 524 110.39 -64.31 19.71
CA ALA A 524 109.11 -64.97 19.37
C ALA A 524 108.05 -64.80 20.47
N ARG A 525 108.44 -64.84 21.75
CA ARG A 525 107.54 -64.61 22.88
C ARG A 525 107.07 -63.15 22.95
N MET A 526 107.97 -62.20 22.74
CA MET A 526 107.67 -60.77 22.78
C MET A 526 106.88 -60.30 21.55
N MET A 527 107.10 -60.89 20.37
CA MET A 527 106.23 -60.67 19.19
C MET A 527 104.81 -61.15 19.44
N LYS A 528 104.65 -62.32 20.10
CA LYS A 528 103.33 -62.80 20.51
C LYS A 528 102.67 -61.86 21.52
N GLU A 529 103.40 -61.40 22.55
CA GLU A 529 102.87 -60.46 23.54
C GLU A 529 102.53 -59.08 22.92
N SER A 530 103.34 -58.59 21.98
CA SER A 530 103.06 -57.39 21.20
C SER A 530 101.81 -57.54 20.32
N SER A 531 101.65 -58.69 19.65
CA SER A 531 100.45 -59.00 18.88
C SER A 531 99.21 -59.05 19.79
N ASP A 532 99.29 -59.72 20.93
CA ASP A 532 98.19 -59.82 21.88
C ASP A 532 97.80 -58.43 22.44
N LEU A 533 98.77 -57.54 22.67
CA LEU A 533 98.51 -56.15 23.09
C LEU A 533 97.94 -55.29 21.96
N LYS A 534 98.32 -55.51 20.70
CA LYS A 534 97.70 -54.86 19.53
C LYS A 534 96.24 -55.27 19.39
N THR A 535 95.94 -56.57 19.48
CA THR A 535 94.57 -57.07 19.51
C THR A 535 93.75 -56.43 20.64
N ARG A 536 94.35 -56.25 21.83
CA ARG A 536 93.66 -55.55 22.94
C ARG A 536 93.43 -54.07 22.68
N LEU A 537 94.35 -53.37 21.99
CA LEU A 537 94.11 -51.99 21.58
C LEU A 537 93.01 -51.89 20.51
N ASP A 538 92.93 -52.87 19.61
CA ASP A 538 91.84 -53.00 18.65
C ASP A 538 90.49 -53.25 19.38
N ASP A 539 90.46 -54.13 20.38
CA ASP A 539 89.29 -54.38 21.23
C ASP A 539 88.87 -53.11 22.01
N ILE A 540 89.84 -52.31 22.47
CA ILE A 540 89.59 -51.02 23.14
C ILE A 540 89.05 -49.98 22.15
N ALA A 541 89.60 -49.93 20.93
CA ALA A 541 89.10 -49.05 19.87
C ALA A 541 87.64 -49.41 19.52
N GLN A 542 87.35 -50.70 19.38
CA GLN A 542 85.98 -51.20 19.19
C GLN A 542 85.08 -50.84 20.39
N ALA A 543 85.56 -51.01 21.63
CA ALA A 543 84.80 -50.63 22.82
C ALA A 543 84.49 -49.13 22.87
N LYS A 544 85.40 -48.27 22.38
CA LYS A 544 85.17 -46.81 22.26
C LYS A 544 84.11 -46.48 21.22
N GLU A 545 84.06 -47.21 20.11
CA GLU A 545 83.01 -47.05 19.10
C GLU A 545 81.65 -47.53 19.59
N GLU A 546 81.62 -48.64 20.34
CA GLU A 546 80.37 -49.23 20.85
C GLU A 546 79.79 -48.50 22.07
N LEU A 547 80.63 -47.91 22.94
CA LEU A 547 80.19 -47.30 24.19
C LEU A 547 79.08 -46.24 24.01
N PRO A 548 79.16 -45.28 23.08
CA PRO A 548 78.10 -44.29 22.85
C PRO A 548 76.77 -44.92 22.43
N VAL A 549 76.79 -46.04 21.70
CA VAL A 549 75.60 -46.76 21.25
C VAL A 549 74.84 -47.35 22.45
N TYR A 550 75.57 -48.02 23.35
CA TYR A 550 74.98 -48.56 24.57
C TYR A 550 74.49 -47.47 25.53
N GLN A 551 75.20 -46.34 25.63
CA GLN A 551 74.77 -45.18 26.41
C GLN A 551 73.47 -44.60 25.86
N ARG A 552 73.36 -44.50 24.53
CA ARG A 552 72.16 -44.05 23.84
C ARG A 552 70.96 -44.97 24.09
N HIS A 553 71.15 -46.29 24.04
CA HIS A 553 70.08 -47.25 24.37
C HIS A 553 69.62 -47.11 25.83
N MET A 554 70.54 -46.91 26.78
CA MET A 554 70.20 -46.68 28.19
C MET A 554 69.37 -45.40 28.35
N GLU A 555 69.77 -44.30 27.71
CA GLU A 555 69.07 -43.01 27.75
C GLU A 555 67.62 -43.12 27.22
N LEU A 556 67.44 -43.86 26.12
CA LEU A 556 66.12 -44.12 25.52
C LEU A 556 65.22 -44.95 26.44
N LEU A 557 65.78 -45.95 27.12
CA LEU A 557 65.06 -46.80 28.07
C LEU A 557 64.74 -46.12 29.39
N ASP A 558 65.53 -45.14 29.82
CA ASP A 558 65.25 -44.32 31.01
C ASP A 558 64.07 -43.37 30.79
N ASN A 559 63.88 -42.90 29.55
CA ASN A 559 62.85 -41.91 29.21
C ASN A 559 61.95 -42.33 28.03
N PRO A 560 61.32 -43.51 28.06
CA PRO A 560 60.66 -44.08 26.88
C PRO A 560 59.44 -43.26 26.44
N ARG A 561 58.72 -42.64 27.39
CA ARG A 561 57.56 -41.77 27.08
C ARG A 561 57.98 -40.51 26.32
N LYS A 562 59.11 -39.90 26.70
CA LYS A 562 59.65 -38.69 26.06
C LYS A 562 59.98 -38.99 24.59
N TYR A 563 60.81 -40.01 24.33
CA TYR A 563 61.26 -40.35 22.98
C TYR A 563 60.15 -40.91 22.09
N ARG A 564 59.21 -41.70 22.63
CA ARG A 564 58.01 -42.10 21.87
C ARG A 564 57.10 -40.92 21.52
N SER A 565 56.99 -39.92 22.41
CA SER A 565 56.23 -38.69 22.12
C SER A 565 56.91 -37.83 21.05
N GLU A 566 58.24 -37.77 21.07
CA GLU A 566 59.06 -37.10 20.08
C GLU A 566 58.97 -37.78 18.72
N LEU A 567 59.06 -39.11 18.67
CA LEU A 567 58.85 -39.90 17.46
C LEU A 567 57.47 -39.66 16.86
N ARG A 568 56.40 -39.70 17.67
CA ARG A 568 55.04 -39.38 17.21
C ARG A 568 54.93 -37.96 16.64
N ARG A 569 55.61 -36.98 17.24
CA ARG A 569 55.65 -35.60 16.74
C ARG A 569 56.38 -35.51 15.40
N LEU A 570 57.53 -36.17 15.26
CA LEU A 570 58.31 -36.20 14.03
C LEU A 570 57.55 -36.93 12.90
N GLN A 571 56.96 -38.10 13.18
CA GLN A 571 56.13 -38.83 12.23
C GLN A 571 54.90 -38.04 11.78
N LYS A 572 54.22 -37.35 12.71
CA LYS A 572 53.08 -36.49 12.37
C LYS A 572 53.49 -35.33 11.45
N ARG A 573 54.69 -34.79 11.61
CA ARG A 573 55.25 -33.75 10.73
C ARG A 573 55.65 -34.33 9.37
N ALA A 574 56.36 -35.46 9.34
CA ALA A 574 56.77 -36.16 8.13
C ALA A 574 55.57 -36.61 7.27
N ASN A 575 54.47 -37.04 7.89
CA ASN A 575 53.26 -37.46 7.16
C ASN A 575 52.38 -36.29 6.70
N SER A 576 52.73 -35.05 7.03
CA SER A 576 51.93 -33.88 6.66
C SER A 576 52.15 -33.40 5.22
N THR A 577 53.16 -33.95 4.53
CA THR A 577 53.62 -33.55 3.18
C THR A 577 52.51 -33.62 2.14
N THR A 578 51.73 -34.71 2.10
CA THR A 578 50.62 -34.87 1.13
C THR A 578 49.56 -33.77 1.30
N ARG A 579 49.18 -33.46 2.55
CA ARG A 579 48.21 -32.40 2.85
C ARG A 579 48.77 -31.01 2.54
N LEU A 580 50.04 -30.77 2.85
CA LEU A 580 50.72 -29.51 2.57
C LEU A 580 50.90 -29.28 1.06
N ASN A 581 51.27 -30.31 0.29
CA ASN A 581 51.35 -30.26 -1.17
C ASN A 581 49.97 -29.99 -1.81
N ALA A 582 48.92 -30.66 -1.37
CA ALA A 582 47.56 -30.39 -1.84
C ALA A 582 47.08 -28.97 -1.45
N SER A 583 47.58 -28.40 -0.35
CA SER A 583 47.32 -27.01 0.02
C SER A 583 48.15 -26.02 -0.80
N ARG A 584 49.39 -26.39 -1.16
CA ARG A 584 50.31 -25.60 -2.00
C ARG A 584 49.77 -25.47 -3.41
N GLU A 585 49.32 -26.57 -4.01
CA GLU A 585 48.75 -26.57 -5.36
C GLU A 585 47.48 -25.69 -5.43
N ARG A 586 46.61 -25.78 -4.42
CA ARG A 586 45.44 -24.90 -4.30
C ARG A 586 45.82 -23.43 -4.16
N ALA A 587 46.86 -23.11 -3.40
CA ALA A 587 47.32 -21.74 -3.22
C ALA A 587 48.04 -21.20 -4.48
N LEU A 588 48.78 -22.03 -5.22
CA LEU A 588 49.43 -21.65 -6.49
C LEU A 588 48.39 -21.25 -7.54
N LYS A 589 47.29 -22.01 -7.65
CA LYS A 589 46.13 -21.65 -8.50
C LYS A 589 45.43 -20.35 -8.07
N GLN A 590 45.67 -19.85 -6.85
CA GLN A 590 45.11 -18.60 -6.32
C GLN A 590 46.12 -17.44 -6.38
N MET A 591 47.37 -17.70 -6.75
CA MET A 591 48.46 -16.73 -6.76
C MET A 591 48.52 -15.93 -8.06
N GLU A 592 47.85 -16.40 -9.11
CA GLU A 592 47.74 -15.68 -10.37
C GLU A 592 46.53 -14.74 -10.29
N PRO A 593 46.75 -13.41 -10.23
CA PRO A 593 45.65 -12.46 -10.24
C PRO A 593 44.97 -12.47 -11.61
N LEU A 594 43.67 -12.19 -11.63
CA LEU A 594 42.89 -12.02 -12.85
C LEU A 594 43.57 -10.98 -13.75
N SER A 595 43.74 -11.35 -15.02
CA SER A 595 44.19 -10.43 -16.04
C SER A 595 43.18 -9.30 -16.24
N ARG A 596 43.60 -8.23 -16.92
CA ARG A 596 42.69 -7.11 -17.21
C ARG A 596 41.49 -7.55 -18.04
N GLU A 597 41.72 -8.41 -19.02
CA GLU A 597 40.70 -8.94 -19.93
C GLU A 597 39.69 -9.81 -19.17
N GLU A 598 40.15 -10.76 -18.34
CA GLU A 598 39.26 -11.59 -17.53
C GLU A 598 38.45 -10.78 -16.50
N ALA A 599 39.05 -9.72 -15.93
CA ALA A 599 38.34 -8.82 -15.02
C ALA A 599 37.29 -7.97 -15.77
N GLU A 600 37.56 -7.59 -17.02
CA GLU A 600 36.60 -6.89 -17.89
C GLU A 600 35.46 -7.82 -18.34
N ASP A 601 35.74 -9.07 -18.67
CA ASP A 601 34.72 -10.07 -19.02
C ASP A 601 33.80 -10.39 -17.84
N ALA A 602 34.37 -10.59 -16.65
CA ALA A 602 33.60 -10.77 -15.43
C ALA A 602 32.77 -9.53 -15.09
N ALA A 603 33.32 -8.33 -15.31
CA ALA A 603 32.58 -7.08 -15.15
C ALA A 603 31.44 -6.97 -16.18
N ASP A 604 31.66 -7.33 -17.45
CA ASP A 604 30.63 -7.33 -18.48
C ASP A 604 29.52 -8.32 -18.18
N GLU A 605 29.84 -9.50 -17.65
CA GLU A 605 28.86 -10.46 -17.17
C GLU A 605 28.02 -9.87 -16.02
N ILE A 606 28.65 -9.24 -15.03
CA ILE A 606 27.95 -8.56 -13.92
C ILE A 606 27.08 -7.41 -14.43
N VAL A 607 27.59 -6.57 -15.32
CA VAL A 607 26.85 -5.44 -15.92
C VAL A 607 25.65 -5.95 -16.70
N ASN A 608 25.83 -6.97 -17.54
CA ASN A 608 24.74 -7.59 -18.30
C ASN A 608 23.68 -8.20 -17.37
N LYS A 609 24.07 -8.75 -16.23
CA LYS A 609 23.14 -9.31 -15.22
C LYS A 609 22.42 -8.22 -14.43
N ILE A 610 23.11 -7.15 -14.04
CA ILE A 610 22.48 -5.96 -13.46
C ILE A 610 21.45 -5.42 -14.44
N ILE A 611 21.83 -5.20 -15.70
CA ILE A 611 20.94 -4.75 -16.77
C ILE A 611 19.85 -5.79 -17.09
N GLY A 612 20.09 -7.09 -16.90
CA GLY A 612 19.13 -8.17 -17.13
C GLY A 612 18.12 -8.35 -16.01
N ALA A 613 18.41 -7.86 -14.80
CA ALA A 613 17.54 -7.98 -13.63
C ALA A 613 16.22 -7.22 -13.80
N PRO A 614 15.04 -7.84 -13.62
CA PRO A 614 13.74 -7.21 -13.88
C PRO A 614 13.54 -5.84 -13.21
N SER A 615 14.07 -5.66 -12.00
CA SER A 615 13.88 -4.50 -11.10
C SER A 615 15.15 -3.73 -10.77
N GLY A 616 16.30 -4.05 -11.38
CA GLY A 616 17.60 -3.57 -10.87
C GLY A 616 18.11 -4.36 -9.67
N LEU A 617 17.41 -5.42 -9.29
CA LEU A 617 17.79 -6.29 -8.19
C LEU A 617 18.40 -7.58 -8.75
N VAL A 618 19.70 -7.78 -8.53
CA VAL A 618 20.41 -8.95 -9.07
C VAL A 618 20.05 -10.20 -8.25
N PRO A 619 19.36 -11.21 -8.82
CA PRO A 619 19.02 -12.45 -8.11
C PRO A 619 20.27 -13.23 -7.66
N ALA A 620 20.13 -13.99 -6.57
CA ALA A 620 21.22 -14.75 -5.93
C ALA A 620 21.87 -15.80 -6.85
N ASP A 621 21.08 -16.37 -7.76
CA ASP A 621 21.40 -17.61 -8.46
C ASP A 621 22.33 -17.39 -9.68
N ILE A 622 22.80 -16.16 -9.90
CA ILE A 622 23.33 -15.76 -11.20
C ILE A 622 24.73 -15.14 -11.10
N ILE A 623 25.48 -15.25 -9.99
CA ILE A 623 26.90 -14.82 -9.96
C ILE A 623 27.77 -16.00 -9.50
N PRO A 624 28.98 -16.22 -10.09
CA PRO A 624 29.85 -17.34 -9.70
C PRO A 624 30.11 -17.38 -8.19
N GLU A 625 30.05 -18.58 -7.57
CA GLU A 625 30.19 -18.85 -6.13
C GLU A 625 31.39 -18.16 -5.44
N ARG A 626 32.42 -17.78 -6.20
CA ARG A 626 33.62 -17.09 -5.70
C ARG A 626 33.40 -15.62 -5.35
N LEU A 627 32.27 -15.00 -5.71
CA LEU A 627 32.03 -13.56 -5.56
C LEU A 627 30.72 -13.19 -4.82
N VAL A 628 30.00 -14.16 -4.25
CA VAL A 628 28.61 -13.97 -3.75
C VAL A 628 28.46 -14.33 -2.27
N GLY A 629 27.74 -13.48 -1.53
CA GLY A 629 27.00 -13.86 -0.32
C GLY A 629 25.51 -14.03 -0.63
N ARG A 630 24.81 -14.93 0.09
CA ARG A 630 23.36 -15.26 -0.09
C ARG A 630 22.51 -14.00 -0.33
N ALA A 631 21.84 -13.86 -1.46
CA ALA A 631 21.19 -12.58 -1.84
C ALA A 631 19.67 -12.52 -1.60
N GLY A 632 19.22 -11.30 -1.28
CA GLY A 632 17.85 -10.76 -1.18
C GLY A 632 17.91 -9.25 -0.85
N PHE A 633 16.81 -8.58 -0.47
CA PHE A 633 16.81 -7.25 0.22
C PHE A 633 17.39 -7.29 1.63
N THR A 634 18.05 -8.38 1.91
CA THR A 634 18.66 -8.80 3.13
C THR A 634 20.09 -8.26 3.10
N LYS A 635 20.63 -7.84 4.24
CA LYS A 635 21.88 -7.06 4.37
C LYS A 635 23.12 -7.67 3.63
N SER A 636 23.03 -8.90 3.12
CA SER A 636 23.97 -9.57 2.23
C SER A 636 23.79 -9.19 0.74
N ARG A 637 24.83 -8.57 0.15
CA ARG A 637 24.81 -8.05 -1.23
C ARG A 637 25.37 -9.08 -2.24
N THR A 638 24.75 -9.20 -3.42
CA THR A 638 25.24 -10.07 -4.52
C THR A 638 26.57 -9.60 -5.13
N LEU A 639 26.83 -8.29 -5.11
CA LEU A 639 28.08 -7.67 -5.56
C LEU A 639 28.75 -6.96 -4.37
N LEU A 640 29.90 -7.43 -3.91
CA LEU A 640 30.56 -6.91 -2.70
C LEU A 640 31.39 -5.62 -2.89
N ILE A 641 31.19 -4.88 -4.00
CA ILE A 641 31.85 -3.59 -4.23
C ILE A 641 31.39 -2.56 -3.18
N PRO A 642 32.25 -1.72 -2.58
CA PRO A 642 31.81 -0.65 -1.69
C PRO A 642 30.86 0.33 -2.38
N ASP A 643 29.80 0.79 -1.71
CA ASP A 643 28.81 1.72 -2.26
C ASP A 643 29.46 3.01 -2.78
N GLU A 644 30.41 3.56 -2.02
CA GLU A 644 31.15 4.78 -2.35
C GLU A 644 31.80 4.73 -3.75
N ARG A 645 32.15 3.55 -4.26
CA ARG A 645 32.76 3.40 -5.60
C ARG A 645 31.75 3.47 -6.74
N ILE A 646 30.48 3.20 -6.48
CA ILE A 646 29.44 3.10 -7.49
C ILE A 646 28.22 3.99 -7.17
N GLU A 647 28.33 4.89 -6.20
CA GLU A 647 27.22 5.71 -5.69
C GLU A 647 26.50 6.49 -6.80
N ASP A 648 27.25 7.04 -7.77
CA ASP A 648 26.70 7.74 -8.95
C ASP A 648 25.75 6.87 -9.81
N PHE A 649 25.91 5.55 -9.74
CA PHE A 649 25.12 4.54 -10.44
C PHE A 649 24.02 3.94 -9.56
N LEU A 650 23.92 4.36 -8.30
CA LEU A 650 22.88 3.96 -7.36
C LEU A 650 21.82 5.06 -7.22
N GLU A 651 20.59 4.65 -6.99
CA GLU A 651 19.52 5.54 -6.58
C GLU A 651 19.78 6.03 -5.16
N SER A 652 19.59 7.33 -4.98
CA SER A 652 19.79 8.03 -3.72
C SER A 652 18.53 8.73 -3.25
N ASP A 653 17.48 8.89 -4.08
CA ASP A 653 16.20 9.44 -3.62
C ASP A 653 15.57 8.49 -2.57
N VAL A 654 15.64 8.89 -1.31
CA VAL A 654 15.18 8.10 -0.17
C VAL A 654 13.68 7.74 -0.27
N ASN A 655 12.85 8.60 -0.88
CA ASN A 655 11.42 8.31 -1.05
C ASN A 655 11.22 7.17 -2.05
N HIS A 656 11.96 7.19 -3.16
CA HIS A 656 11.90 6.13 -4.15
C HIS A 656 12.46 4.81 -3.61
N ILE A 657 13.57 4.87 -2.87
CA ILE A 657 14.20 3.69 -2.26
C ILE A 657 13.26 3.07 -1.22
N MET A 658 12.66 3.88 -0.34
CA MET A 658 11.75 3.40 0.69
C MET A 658 10.47 2.80 0.10
N GLU A 659 9.87 3.47 -0.89
CA GLU A 659 8.68 2.94 -1.57
C GLU A 659 8.98 1.58 -2.24
N SER A 660 10.10 1.47 -2.95
CA SER A 660 10.53 0.23 -3.59
C SER A 660 10.88 -0.87 -2.58
N TYR A 661 11.51 -0.51 -1.46
CA TYR A 661 11.85 -1.43 -0.37
C TYR A 661 10.61 -2.03 0.29
N LEU A 662 9.68 -1.18 0.75
CA LEU A 662 8.48 -1.64 1.47
C LEU A 662 7.55 -2.43 0.56
N ARG A 663 7.41 -2.06 -0.72
CA ARG A 663 6.62 -2.82 -1.71
C ARG A 663 7.11 -4.25 -1.90
N GLN A 664 8.38 -4.54 -1.62
CA GLN A 664 8.92 -5.88 -1.76
C GLN A 664 8.97 -6.63 -0.43
N VAL A 665 9.38 -5.96 0.64
CA VAL A 665 9.56 -6.58 1.95
C VAL A 665 8.23 -6.83 2.65
N ALA A 666 7.25 -5.92 2.54
CA ALA A 666 5.96 -6.10 3.20
C ALA A 666 5.22 -7.36 2.72
N PRO A 667 5.07 -7.64 1.40
CA PRO A 667 4.47 -8.90 0.95
C PRO A 667 5.24 -10.14 1.38
N GLU A 668 6.58 -10.11 1.38
CA GLU A 668 7.39 -11.25 1.80
C GLU A 668 7.21 -11.55 3.29
N ILE A 669 7.21 -10.51 4.15
CA ILE A 669 6.94 -10.64 5.58
C ILE A 669 5.53 -11.18 5.82
N GLU A 670 4.50 -10.53 5.29
CA GLU A 670 3.11 -10.84 5.65
C GLU A 670 2.64 -12.18 5.06
N LEU A 671 3.08 -12.55 3.85
CA LEU A 671 2.80 -13.88 3.31
C LEU A 671 3.51 -14.98 4.11
N THR A 672 4.76 -14.76 4.55
CA THR A 672 5.48 -15.73 5.38
C THR A 672 4.87 -15.83 6.78
N ALA A 673 4.46 -14.70 7.38
CA ALA A 673 3.80 -14.69 8.67
C ALA A 673 2.44 -15.40 8.64
N GLN A 674 1.67 -15.21 7.57
CA GLN A 674 0.32 -15.79 7.43
C GLN A 674 0.34 -17.27 6.99
N PHE A 675 1.27 -17.65 6.10
CA PHE A 675 1.26 -18.95 5.42
C PHE A 675 2.50 -19.81 5.67
N GLY A 676 3.49 -19.31 6.43
CA GLY A 676 4.77 -19.95 6.70
C GLY A 676 5.82 -19.78 5.60
N ARG A 677 5.39 -19.51 4.35
CA ARG A 677 6.28 -19.30 3.20
C ARG A 677 5.63 -18.41 2.13
N LYS A 678 6.40 -17.50 1.54
CA LYS A 678 5.91 -16.52 0.56
C LYS A 678 5.30 -17.11 -0.71
N ASP A 679 5.73 -18.29 -1.13
CA ASP A 679 5.24 -19.00 -2.31
C ASP A 679 4.01 -19.88 -2.01
N MET A 680 3.56 -19.97 -0.76
CA MET A 680 2.33 -20.67 -0.37
C MET A 680 2.25 -22.14 -0.83
N GLY A 681 3.40 -22.82 -0.93
CA GLY A 681 3.48 -24.18 -1.48
C GLY A 681 2.62 -25.19 -0.71
N ASP A 682 2.53 -25.05 0.61
CA ASP A 682 1.70 -25.93 1.45
C ASP A 682 0.21 -25.70 1.23
N GLN A 683 -0.22 -24.45 1.07
CA GLN A 683 -1.61 -24.11 0.82
C GLN A 683 -2.06 -24.61 -0.56
N ILE A 684 -1.22 -24.46 -1.59
CA ILE A 684 -1.48 -25.03 -2.93
C ILE A 684 -1.60 -26.55 -2.87
N ARG A 685 -0.74 -27.22 -2.07
CA ARG A 685 -0.82 -28.66 -1.86
C ARG A 685 -2.10 -29.07 -1.13
N GLN A 686 -2.50 -28.37 -0.07
CA GLN A 686 -3.74 -28.63 0.66
C GLN A 686 -4.98 -28.51 -0.24
N VAL A 687 -5.05 -27.48 -1.08
CA VAL A 687 -6.11 -27.35 -2.10
C VAL A 687 -6.13 -28.57 -3.03
N SER A 688 -4.96 -28.97 -3.53
CA SER A 688 -4.81 -30.12 -4.43
C SER A 688 -5.25 -31.44 -3.78
N GLU A 689 -4.92 -31.64 -2.50
CA GLU A 689 -5.31 -32.81 -1.70
C GLU A 689 -6.83 -32.86 -1.46
N GLU A 690 -7.45 -31.72 -1.12
CA GLU A 690 -8.91 -31.63 -0.95
C GLU A 690 -9.64 -31.93 -2.26
N TYR A 691 -9.21 -31.36 -3.38
CA TYR A 691 -9.80 -31.65 -4.68
C TYR A 691 -9.65 -33.12 -5.07
N THR A 692 -8.50 -33.74 -4.75
CA THR A 692 -8.29 -35.17 -4.98
C THR A 692 -9.34 -36.01 -4.23
N ARG A 693 -9.69 -35.62 -3.00
CA ARG A 693 -10.78 -36.26 -2.24
C ARG A 693 -12.14 -36.02 -2.90
N LEU A 694 -12.49 -34.77 -3.23
CA LEU A 694 -13.76 -34.44 -3.89
C LEU A 694 -13.95 -35.19 -5.21
N ILE A 695 -12.88 -35.35 -6.00
CA ILE A 695 -12.89 -36.08 -7.27
C ILE A 695 -13.11 -37.58 -7.04
N LYS A 696 -12.50 -38.17 -6.00
CA LYS A 696 -12.73 -39.57 -5.63
C LYS A 696 -14.19 -39.83 -5.23
N GLU A 697 -14.79 -38.88 -4.50
CA GLU A 697 -16.18 -38.93 -4.03
C GLU A 697 -17.21 -38.65 -5.15
N ALA A 698 -16.79 -38.00 -6.24
CA ALA A 698 -17.67 -37.68 -7.35
C ALA A 698 -18.17 -38.93 -8.09
N LYS A 699 -19.49 -39.00 -8.27
CA LYS A 699 -20.20 -40.17 -8.81
C LYS A 699 -20.07 -40.33 -10.32
N THR A 700 -19.86 -39.23 -11.06
CA THR A 700 -19.87 -39.25 -12.53
C THR A 700 -18.55 -38.74 -13.14
N PRO A 701 -18.14 -39.26 -14.32
CA PRO A 701 -16.97 -38.74 -15.03
C PRO A 701 -17.05 -37.24 -15.33
N LYS A 702 -18.25 -36.74 -15.64
CA LYS A 702 -18.50 -35.31 -15.89
C LYS A 702 -18.24 -34.45 -14.65
N GLN A 703 -18.69 -34.90 -13.47
CA GLN A 703 -18.40 -34.21 -12.20
C GLN A 703 -16.91 -34.24 -11.87
N ARG A 704 -16.22 -35.38 -12.09
CA ARG A 704 -14.77 -35.47 -11.90
C ARG A 704 -14.01 -34.48 -12.79
N ALA A 705 -14.36 -34.42 -14.08
CA ALA A 705 -13.75 -33.47 -15.01
C ALA A 705 -14.04 -32.00 -14.64
N ALA A 706 -15.25 -31.71 -14.15
CA ALA A 706 -15.59 -30.37 -13.67
C ALA A 706 -14.78 -29.97 -12.42
N LEU A 707 -14.60 -30.88 -11.47
CA LEU A 707 -13.78 -30.67 -10.27
C LEU A 707 -12.30 -30.54 -10.62
N GLU A 708 -11.77 -31.29 -11.59
CA GLU A 708 -10.37 -31.15 -12.04
C GLU A 708 -10.13 -29.77 -12.65
N LYS A 709 -11.05 -29.32 -13.52
CA LYS A 709 -11.00 -27.96 -14.09
C LYS A 709 -11.11 -26.89 -13.01
N GLN A 710 -11.92 -27.12 -11.97
CA GLN A 710 -12.05 -26.20 -10.86
C GLN A 710 -10.78 -26.17 -9.99
N ARG A 711 -10.15 -27.32 -9.73
CA ARG A 711 -8.85 -27.40 -9.05
C ARG A 711 -7.80 -26.54 -9.76
N GLU A 712 -7.67 -26.69 -11.07
CA GLU A 712 -6.74 -25.89 -11.87
C GLU A 712 -7.09 -24.39 -11.83
N ALA A 713 -8.38 -24.05 -11.87
CA ALA A 713 -8.84 -22.67 -11.78
C ALA A 713 -8.52 -22.04 -10.42
N ASP A 714 -8.75 -22.75 -9.33
CA ASP A 714 -8.51 -22.27 -7.97
C ASP A 714 -7.02 -22.10 -7.71
N ILE A 715 -6.19 -23.08 -8.08
CA ILE A 715 -4.73 -22.98 -7.96
C ILE A 715 -4.21 -21.79 -8.77
N ARG A 716 -4.69 -21.61 -10.00
CA ARG A 716 -4.31 -20.47 -10.84
C ARG A 716 -4.70 -19.15 -10.18
N ASP A 717 -5.92 -19.04 -9.65
CA ASP A 717 -6.43 -17.81 -9.06
C ASP A 717 -5.70 -17.46 -7.74
N ILE A 718 -5.44 -18.44 -6.87
CA ILE A 718 -4.64 -18.27 -5.65
C ILE A 718 -3.22 -17.82 -6.00
N THR A 719 -2.57 -18.54 -6.92
CA THR A 719 -1.20 -18.22 -7.39
C THR A 719 -1.14 -16.82 -7.99
N ALA A 720 -2.13 -16.45 -8.80
CA ALA A 720 -2.19 -15.13 -9.41
C ALA A 720 -2.43 -14.00 -8.40
N MET A 721 -3.28 -14.20 -7.38
CA MET A 721 -3.47 -13.20 -6.31
C MET A 721 -2.19 -13.05 -5.47
N ARG A 722 -1.50 -14.14 -5.13
CA ARG A 722 -0.20 -14.12 -4.47
C ARG A 722 0.83 -13.34 -5.30
N ASP A 723 0.94 -13.65 -6.59
CA ASP A 723 1.89 -13.01 -7.48
C ASP A 723 1.56 -11.52 -7.72
N ARG A 724 0.29 -11.13 -7.62
CA ARG A 724 -0.13 -9.72 -7.64
C ARG A 724 0.35 -8.98 -6.39
N LEU A 725 0.26 -9.59 -5.21
CA LEU A 725 0.81 -9.02 -3.97
C LEU A 725 2.33 -8.88 -4.04
N LEU A 726 3.02 -9.86 -4.64
CA LEU A 726 4.46 -9.82 -4.88
C LEU A 726 4.87 -8.88 -6.04
N GLY A 727 3.89 -8.32 -6.77
CA GLY A 727 4.11 -7.50 -7.96
C GLY A 727 4.66 -8.24 -9.18
N THR A 728 4.83 -9.57 -9.12
CA THR A 728 5.40 -10.37 -10.21
C THR A 728 4.38 -10.77 -11.28
N TYR A 729 3.09 -10.72 -10.95
CA TYR A 729 2.03 -11.14 -11.87
C TYR A 729 1.88 -10.18 -13.06
N GLY A 730 1.97 -10.74 -14.28
CA GLY A 730 1.82 -9.96 -15.51
C GLY A 730 3.02 -9.05 -15.81
N ALA A 731 4.14 -9.21 -15.09
CA ALA A 731 5.38 -8.51 -15.39
C ALA A 731 5.85 -8.84 -16.83
N PRO A 732 6.22 -7.84 -17.65
CA PRO A 732 6.66 -8.07 -19.02
C PRO A 732 8.00 -8.82 -19.04
N GLN A 733 8.15 -9.74 -20.00
CA GLN A 733 9.40 -10.50 -20.18
C GLN A 733 10.60 -9.58 -20.47
N ASP A 734 10.38 -8.53 -21.28
CA ASP A 734 11.36 -7.46 -21.47
C ASP A 734 10.73 -6.09 -21.12
N PRO A 735 10.96 -5.58 -19.90
CA PRO A 735 10.50 -4.25 -19.48
C PRO A 735 11.06 -3.08 -20.30
N ARG A 736 12.10 -3.30 -21.11
CA ARG A 736 12.75 -2.28 -21.96
C ARG A 736 12.16 -2.18 -23.36
N SER A 737 11.34 -3.15 -23.76
CA SER A 737 10.71 -3.15 -25.07
C SER A 737 10.04 -1.81 -25.35
N PHE A 738 10.24 -1.28 -26.55
CA PHE A 738 9.65 -0.02 -26.98
C PHE A 738 8.14 0.00 -26.74
N PHE A 739 7.44 -1.11 -27.03
CA PHE A 739 5.99 -1.23 -26.86
C PHE A 739 5.54 -1.14 -25.39
N VAL A 740 6.29 -1.77 -24.47
CA VAL A 740 6.00 -1.72 -23.04
C VAL A 740 6.17 -0.29 -22.50
N ARG A 741 7.28 0.37 -22.86
CA ARG A 741 7.56 1.75 -22.46
C ARG A 741 6.55 2.74 -23.05
N ALA A 742 6.29 2.63 -24.35
CA ALA A 742 5.29 3.45 -25.04
C ALA A 742 3.89 3.25 -24.42
N GLY A 743 3.53 2.01 -24.07
CA GLY A 743 2.28 1.71 -23.39
C GLY A 743 2.16 2.37 -22.01
N ARG A 744 3.24 2.36 -21.20
CA ARG A 744 3.27 3.08 -19.91
C ARG A 744 3.13 4.59 -20.09
N VAL A 745 3.86 5.19 -21.04
CA VAL A 745 3.77 6.62 -21.36
C VAL A 745 2.36 6.99 -21.82
N ALA A 746 1.76 6.21 -22.71
CA ALA A 746 0.40 6.44 -23.19
C ALA A 746 -0.61 6.42 -22.03
N ARG A 747 -0.49 5.48 -21.09
CA ARG A 747 -1.35 5.42 -19.90
C ARG A 747 -1.21 6.66 -19.01
N ASN A 748 0.01 7.15 -18.81
CA ASN A 748 0.24 8.40 -18.08
C ASN A 748 -0.39 9.60 -18.78
N VAL A 749 -0.21 9.72 -20.10
CA VAL A 749 -0.84 10.79 -20.88
C VAL A 749 -2.36 10.69 -20.82
N ASN A 750 -2.93 9.49 -20.93
CA ASN A 750 -4.37 9.26 -20.78
C ASN A 750 -4.88 9.70 -19.41
N PHE A 751 -4.13 9.43 -18.34
CA PHE A 751 -4.47 9.88 -17.00
C PHE A 751 -4.52 11.41 -16.93
N LEU A 752 -3.48 12.09 -17.41
CA LEU A 752 -3.38 13.55 -17.41
C LEU A 752 -4.43 14.23 -18.30
N ARG A 753 -4.78 13.62 -19.45
CA ARG A 753 -5.77 14.19 -20.39
C ARG A 753 -7.20 13.96 -19.92
N LEU A 754 -7.53 12.79 -19.36
CA LEU A 754 -8.93 12.39 -19.09
C LEU A 754 -9.42 12.67 -17.67
N LEU A 755 -8.56 12.67 -16.65
CA LEU A 755 -9.01 12.66 -15.26
C LEU A 755 -9.08 14.02 -14.55
N GLY A 756 -8.99 15.12 -15.31
CA GLY A 756 -9.05 16.47 -14.75
C GLY A 756 -10.35 16.82 -14.01
N GLY A 757 -11.47 16.18 -14.38
CA GLY A 757 -12.80 16.39 -13.77
C GLY A 757 -13.28 15.26 -12.84
N MET A 758 -12.37 14.41 -12.36
CA MET A 758 -12.75 13.21 -11.58
C MET A 758 -13.27 13.55 -10.17
N THR A 759 -12.81 14.64 -9.55
CA THR A 759 -13.30 15.08 -8.22
C THR A 759 -14.79 15.38 -8.21
N VAL A 760 -15.31 16.02 -9.27
CA VAL A 760 -16.76 16.25 -9.43
C VAL A 760 -17.50 14.93 -9.54
N ALA A 761 -16.93 13.93 -10.23
CA ALA A 761 -17.53 12.61 -10.33
C ALA A 761 -17.52 11.82 -9.01
N ALA A 762 -16.52 12.07 -8.16
CA ALA A 762 -16.39 11.45 -6.85
C ALA A 762 -17.34 12.04 -5.78
N ALA A 763 -18.19 13.01 -6.14
CA ALA A 763 -19.22 13.53 -5.23
C ALA A 763 -20.16 12.42 -4.72
N THR A 764 -20.44 11.42 -5.56
CA THR A 764 -21.24 10.24 -5.18
C THR A 764 -20.60 9.41 -4.06
N ASP A 765 -19.29 9.52 -3.86
CA ASP A 765 -18.58 8.82 -2.78
C ASP A 765 -19.02 9.31 -1.38
N LEU A 766 -19.64 10.49 -1.26
CA LEU A 766 -20.21 11.01 0.00
C LEU A 766 -21.30 10.13 0.59
N MET A 767 -22.07 9.44 -0.25
CA MET A 767 -23.15 8.56 0.22
C MET A 767 -22.63 7.21 0.70
N ARG A 768 -21.36 6.86 0.44
CA ARG A 768 -20.84 5.52 0.75
C ARG A 768 -20.77 5.24 2.25
N PRO A 769 -20.24 6.12 3.12
CA PRO A 769 -20.26 5.88 4.56
C PRO A 769 -21.68 5.75 5.10
N MET A 770 -22.62 6.57 4.60
CA MET A 770 -24.03 6.52 4.97
C MET A 770 -24.69 5.20 4.53
N MET A 771 -24.36 4.72 3.34
CA MET A 771 -24.83 3.45 2.79
C MET A 771 -24.35 2.25 3.63
N GLN A 772 -23.08 2.27 4.07
CA GLN A 772 -22.49 1.18 4.83
C GLN A 772 -22.86 1.19 6.31
N HIS A 773 -22.79 2.36 6.95
CA HIS A 773 -22.89 2.51 8.41
C HIS A 773 -24.24 3.09 8.89
N GLY A 774 -25.07 3.57 7.97
CA GLY A 774 -26.30 4.27 8.28
C GLY A 774 -26.07 5.77 8.52
N LEU A 775 -27.11 6.55 8.25
CA LEU A 775 -27.04 8.01 8.29
C LEU A 775 -26.70 8.57 9.68
N ARG A 776 -27.40 8.13 10.72
CA ARG A 776 -27.21 8.63 12.10
C ARG A 776 -25.78 8.46 12.61
N LYS A 777 -25.18 7.27 12.38
CA LYS A 777 -23.79 6.98 12.77
C LYS A 777 -22.77 7.78 11.96
N SER A 778 -23.15 8.21 10.75
CA SER A 778 -22.29 8.97 9.84
C SER A 778 -22.31 10.49 10.10
N LEU A 779 -23.44 11.03 10.54
CA LEU A 779 -23.63 12.47 10.77
C LEU A 779 -22.93 12.98 12.05
N GLY A 780 -22.82 12.16 13.10
CA GLY A 780 -22.15 12.54 14.36
C GLY A 780 -20.71 13.02 14.13
N PRO A 781 -19.81 12.17 13.60
CA PRO A 781 -18.44 12.57 13.27
C PRO A 781 -18.35 13.75 12.28
N MET A 782 -19.31 13.89 11.36
CA MET A 782 -19.37 15.02 10.43
C MET A 782 -19.66 16.34 11.17
N ALA A 783 -20.60 16.34 12.12
CA ALA A 783 -20.89 17.50 12.95
C ALA A 783 -19.69 17.89 13.83
N SER A 784 -19.02 16.91 14.45
CA SER A 784 -17.79 17.16 15.21
C SER A 784 -16.69 17.76 14.34
N MET A 785 -16.60 17.36 13.06
CA MET A 785 -15.66 17.95 12.11
C MET A 785 -15.95 19.41 11.74
N LEU A 786 -17.18 19.89 11.91
CA LEU A 786 -17.50 21.30 11.69
C LEU A 786 -17.32 22.15 12.96
N ARG A 787 -17.43 21.52 14.14
CA ARG A 787 -17.48 22.22 15.44
C ARG A 787 -16.19 22.14 16.25
N ASN A 788 -15.39 21.07 16.10
CA ASN A 788 -14.21 20.81 16.93
C ASN A 788 -13.00 20.37 16.09
N MET A 789 -12.26 21.35 15.58
CA MET A 789 -11.11 21.10 14.71
C MET A 789 -9.93 20.43 15.40
N ASP A 790 -9.76 20.62 16.71
CA ASP A 790 -8.65 20.01 17.43
C ASP A 790 -8.90 18.52 17.70
N ALA A 791 -10.13 18.14 18.04
CA ALA A 791 -10.52 16.73 18.11
C ALA A 791 -10.33 16.00 16.77
N VAL A 792 -10.65 16.66 15.65
CA VAL A 792 -10.41 16.10 14.31
C VAL A 792 -8.92 15.92 14.01
N LYS A 793 -8.06 16.87 14.41
CA LYS A 793 -6.60 16.72 14.24
C LYS A 793 -6.08 15.51 15.02
N ILE A 794 -6.57 15.30 16.24
CA ILE A 794 -6.20 14.15 17.08
C ILE A 794 -6.68 12.85 16.45
N ALA A 795 -7.97 12.75 16.09
CA ALA A 795 -8.54 11.56 15.48
C ALA A 795 -7.90 11.21 14.13
N THR A 796 -7.65 12.21 13.29
CA THR A 796 -6.96 11.99 12.01
C THR A 796 -5.51 11.55 12.20
N LYS A 797 -4.82 11.97 13.27
CA LYS A 797 -3.48 11.47 13.61
C LYS A 797 -3.52 10.01 14.03
N ASP A 798 -4.48 9.60 14.88
CA ASP A 798 -4.65 8.19 15.27
C ASP A 798 -4.97 7.32 14.04
N LEU A 799 -5.85 7.79 13.14
CA LEU A 799 -6.16 7.11 11.87
C LEU A 799 -4.95 6.94 10.95
N ARG A 800 -4.03 7.91 10.89
CA ARG A 800 -2.80 7.79 10.08
C ARG A 800 -1.89 6.67 10.58
N GLU A 801 -1.82 6.44 11.89
CA GLU A 801 -1.10 5.28 12.46
C GLU A 801 -1.73 3.95 12.00
N MET A 802 -3.02 3.95 11.67
CA MET A 802 -3.74 2.79 11.10
C MET A 802 -3.70 2.74 9.56
N SER A 803 -2.85 3.57 8.93
CA SER A 803 -2.76 3.73 7.46
C SER A 803 -4.01 4.31 6.77
N VAL A 804 -4.86 5.04 7.50
CA VAL A 804 -6.06 5.67 6.94
C VAL A 804 -5.81 7.15 6.60
N GLY A 805 -6.25 7.59 5.42
CA GLY A 805 -6.22 9.00 5.01
C GLY A 805 -4.87 9.51 4.50
N LEU A 806 -3.97 8.61 4.08
CA LEU A 806 -2.60 8.92 3.65
C LEU A 806 -2.50 9.46 2.20
N GLU A 807 -3.62 9.58 1.49
CA GLU A 807 -3.70 9.85 0.05
C GLU A 807 -3.07 11.18 -0.38
N TYR A 808 -3.19 12.23 0.44
CA TYR A 808 -2.58 13.53 0.17
C TYR A 808 -1.06 13.44 -0.07
N VAL A 809 -0.38 12.55 0.65
CA VAL A 809 1.08 12.36 0.55
C VAL A 809 1.40 11.22 -0.40
N LEU A 810 0.82 10.04 -0.19
CA LEU A 810 1.22 8.82 -0.91
C LEU A 810 0.59 8.70 -2.30
N SER A 811 -0.55 9.36 -2.53
CA SER A 811 -1.32 9.28 -3.79
C SER A 811 -1.62 7.85 -4.22
N THR A 812 -1.79 6.90 -3.28
CA THR A 812 -1.92 5.45 -3.55
C THR A 812 -3.06 5.14 -4.52
N ARG A 813 -4.25 5.72 -4.30
CA ARG A 813 -5.42 5.58 -5.21
C ARG A 813 -5.12 6.15 -6.59
N THR A 814 -4.51 7.34 -6.66
CA THR A 814 -4.10 7.98 -7.94
C THR A 814 -3.10 7.11 -8.71
N LYS A 815 -2.08 6.56 -8.02
CA LYS A 815 -1.11 5.62 -8.61
C LYS A 815 -1.81 4.35 -9.12
N ALA A 816 -2.78 3.81 -8.39
CA ALA A 816 -3.58 2.66 -8.83
C ALA A 816 -4.46 2.97 -10.07
N ILE A 817 -5.06 4.16 -10.15
CA ILE A 817 -5.85 4.62 -11.31
C ILE A 817 -4.98 4.73 -12.57
N ALA A 818 -3.78 5.27 -12.42
CA ALA A 818 -2.83 5.41 -13.52
C ALA A 818 -2.13 4.08 -13.89
N ASP A 819 -2.36 3.00 -13.13
CA ASP A 819 -1.60 1.74 -13.17
C ASP A 819 -0.08 1.98 -13.11
N LEU A 820 0.28 2.95 -12.25
CA LEU A 820 1.65 3.42 -11.95
C LEU A 820 2.35 2.61 -10.86
N THR A 821 1.71 1.57 -10.38
CA THR A 821 2.19 0.73 -9.28
C THR A 821 3.32 -0.22 -9.68
N ASP A 822 3.77 -0.20 -10.94
CA ASP A 822 4.82 -1.08 -11.46
C ASP A 822 6.19 -0.78 -10.79
N PRO A 823 6.65 -1.66 -9.87
CA PRO A 823 7.92 -1.47 -9.17
C PRO A 823 9.13 -1.78 -10.08
N TYR A 824 8.90 -2.37 -11.26
CA TYR A 824 9.93 -2.76 -12.22
C TYR A 824 10.13 -1.71 -13.33
N SER A 825 9.46 -0.55 -13.24
CA SER A 825 9.57 0.48 -14.28
C SER A 825 10.98 1.09 -14.27
N ARG A 826 11.74 0.81 -15.33
CA ARG A 826 13.02 1.47 -15.62
C ARG A 826 12.70 2.79 -16.31
N ARG A 827 12.97 3.92 -15.65
CA ARG A 827 12.45 5.23 -16.05
C ARG A 827 13.55 6.13 -16.56
N THR A 828 13.41 6.58 -17.81
CA THR A 828 14.18 7.71 -18.35
C THR A 828 13.90 9.00 -17.58
N ALA A 829 14.75 10.03 -17.72
CA ALA A 829 14.49 11.35 -17.13
C ALA A 829 13.12 11.93 -17.53
N PHE A 830 12.72 11.74 -18.79
CA PHE A 830 11.40 12.11 -19.29
C PHE A 830 10.27 11.34 -18.57
N GLU A 831 10.38 10.01 -18.47
CA GLU A 831 9.39 9.18 -17.77
C GLU A 831 9.30 9.51 -16.27
N ARG A 832 10.42 9.87 -15.63
CA ARG A 832 10.45 10.38 -14.24
C ARG A 832 9.66 11.68 -14.11
N GLY A 833 9.88 12.64 -15.03
CA GLY A 833 9.13 13.90 -15.07
C GLY A 833 7.62 13.69 -15.30
N LEU A 834 7.26 12.81 -16.24
CA LEU A 834 5.87 12.45 -16.51
C LEU A 834 5.18 11.80 -15.30
N ASN A 835 5.88 10.87 -14.62
CA ASN A 835 5.36 10.25 -13.40
C ASN A 835 5.18 11.26 -12.26
N TRP A 836 6.13 12.19 -12.09
CA TRP A 836 5.99 13.28 -11.12
C TRP A 836 4.75 14.14 -11.44
N MET A 837 4.54 14.51 -12.71
CA MET A 837 3.33 15.22 -13.13
C MET A 837 2.07 14.42 -12.82
N THR A 838 2.04 13.12 -13.10
CA THR A 838 0.90 12.25 -12.78
C THR A 838 0.59 12.20 -11.29
N GLN A 839 1.62 12.12 -10.43
CA GLN A 839 1.44 12.15 -8.98
C GLN A 839 0.89 13.51 -8.51
N LYS A 840 1.43 14.62 -9.03
CA LYS A 840 0.97 15.97 -8.68
C LYS A 840 -0.40 16.30 -9.26
N PHE A 841 -0.76 15.71 -10.40
CA PHE A 841 -2.08 15.91 -11.00
C PHE A 841 -3.21 15.43 -10.09
N GLY A 842 -2.99 14.37 -9.29
CA GLY A 842 -3.92 13.98 -8.22
C GLY A 842 -4.16 15.08 -7.17
N ASN A 843 -3.15 15.92 -6.89
CA ASN A 843 -3.27 17.08 -6.00
C ASN A 843 -3.90 18.28 -6.71
N TRP A 844 -3.58 18.53 -7.97
CA TRP A 844 -4.14 19.66 -8.75
C TRP A 844 -5.62 19.46 -9.09
N THR A 845 -6.04 18.21 -9.29
CA THR A 845 -7.46 17.87 -9.43
C THR A 845 -8.20 17.92 -8.10
N LEU A 846 -7.50 18.08 -6.96
CA LEU A 846 -8.03 17.97 -5.60
C LEU A 846 -8.48 16.54 -5.20
N MET A 847 -8.21 15.53 -6.03
CA MET A 847 -8.64 14.15 -5.75
C MET A 847 -7.97 13.58 -4.52
N ASN A 848 -6.66 13.78 -4.35
CA ASN A 848 -5.95 13.22 -3.20
C ASN A 848 -6.47 13.83 -1.88
N GLN A 849 -6.79 15.13 -1.89
CA GLN A 849 -7.39 15.85 -0.76
C GLN A 849 -8.80 15.34 -0.48
N TRP A 850 -9.64 15.22 -1.51
CA TRP A 850 -10.98 14.67 -1.41
C TRP A 850 -10.97 13.25 -0.82
N ASN A 851 -10.09 12.39 -1.33
CA ASN A 851 -9.95 11.03 -0.84
C ASN A 851 -9.45 10.97 0.60
N SER A 852 -8.43 11.75 0.96
CA SER A 852 -7.94 11.82 2.34
C SER A 852 -9.06 12.25 3.29
N VAL A 853 -9.84 13.29 2.94
CA VAL A 853 -10.97 13.76 3.76
C VAL A 853 -12.03 12.68 3.92
N LEU A 854 -12.46 12.05 2.82
CA LEU A 854 -13.47 10.99 2.88
C LEU A 854 -13.00 9.76 3.65
N LYS A 855 -11.74 9.34 3.48
CA LYS A 855 -11.18 8.23 4.25
C LYS A 855 -11.02 8.57 5.72
N SER A 856 -10.61 9.78 6.06
CA SER A 856 -10.60 10.23 7.46
C SER A 856 -12.00 10.28 8.05
N TRP A 857 -13.00 10.79 7.34
CA TRP A 857 -14.39 10.78 7.80
C TRP A 857 -14.93 9.36 8.01
N SER A 858 -14.74 8.48 7.01
CA SER A 858 -15.09 7.07 7.12
C SER A 858 -14.35 6.39 8.28
N GLY A 859 -13.06 6.67 8.45
CA GLY A 859 -12.24 6.13 9.54
C GLY A 859 -12.76 6.54 10.91
N MET A 860 -13.14 7.82 11.07
CA MET A 860 -13.73 8.32 12.31
C MET A 860 -15.05 7.61 12.64
N ILE A 861 -15.91 7.34 11.64
CA ILE A 861 -17.16 6.59 11.81
C ILE A 861 -16.86 5.15 12.24
N VAL A 862 -16.00 4.46 11.51
CA VAL A 862 -15.67 3.03 11.74
C VAL A 862 -15.01 2.84 13.10
N GLN A 863 -14.01 3.67 13.40
CA GLN A 863 -13.30 3.66 14.67
C GLN A 863 -14.28 3.87 15.83
N SER A 864 -15.11 4.92 15.78
CA SER A 864 -16.08 5.20 16.84
C SER A 864 -17.06 4.04 17.00
N ARG A 865 -17.56 3.50 15.89
CA ARG A 865 -18.50 2.37 15.90
C ARG A 865 -17.91 1.10 16.52
N ILE A 866 -16.66 0.75 16.20
CA ILE A 866 -15.97 -0.41 16.81
C ILE A 866 -15.74 -0.16 18.29
N LEU A 867 -15.26 1.03 18.66
CA LEU A 867 -14.96 1.38 20.06
C LEU A 867 -16.23 1.47 20.92
N ASP A 868 -17.33 1.96 20.38
CA ASP A 868 -18.65 1.96 21.03
C ASP A 868 -19.14 0.54 21.31
N ALA A 869 -19.08 -0.34 20.29
CA ALA A 869 -19.46 -1.74 20.44
C ALA A 869 -18.56 -2.47 21.45
N ALA A 870 -17.25 -2.19 21.40
CA ALA A 870 -16.27 -2.74 22.34
C ALA A 870 -16.51 -2.26 23.77
N ARG A 871 -16.79 -0.96 23.97
CA ARG A 871 -17.17 -0.38 25.26
C ARG A 871 -18.42 -1.07 25.81
N GLN A 872 -19.46 -1.23 24.99
CA GLN A 872 -20.72 -1.87 25.39
C GLN A 872 -20.54 -3.34 25.80
N ILE A 873 -19.79 -4.12 25.02
CA ILE A 873 -19.49 -5.53 25.34
C ILE A 873 -18.59 -5.64 26.59
N SER A 874 -17.55 -4.83 26.69
CA SER A 874 -16.62 -4.87 27.84
C SER A 874 -17.28 -4.46 29.16
N SER A 875 -18.30 -3.59 29.12
CA SER A 875 -19.13 -3.26 30.28
C SER A 875 -20.18 -4.32 30.64
N GLY A 876 -20.21 -5.46 29.94
CA GLY A 876 -21.17 -6.55 30.18
C GLY A 876 -22.53 -6.37 29.50
N GLY A 877 -22.65 -5.45 28.54
CA GLY A 877 -23.85 -5.28 27.72
C GLY A 877 -23.85 -6.19 26.48
N GLU A 878 -24.96 -6.21 25.76
CA GLU A 878 -25.12 -6.94 24.48
C GLU A 878 -25.24 -5.95 23.31
N ILE A 879 -24.73 -6.31 22.14
CA ILE A 879 -24.92 -5.55 20.89
C ILE A 879 -25.93 -6.23 19.96
N ALA A 880 -26.58 -5.46 19.08
CA ALA A 880 -27.51 -6.02 18.11
C ALA A 880 -26.82 -7.06 17.20
N LYS A 881 -27.53 -8.14 16.84
CA LYS A 881 -27.00 -9.19 15.94
C LYS A 881 -26.51 -8.64 14.60
N THR A 882 -27.20 -7.64 14.06
CA THR A 882 -26.78 -6.95 12.83
C THR A 882 -25.47 -6.18 13.02
N GLU A 883 -25.22 -5.63 14.21
CA GLU A 883 -23.97 -4.97 14.53
C GLU A 883 -22.84 -5.99 14.66
N LEU A 884 -23.06 -7.07 15.43
CA LEU A 884 -22.09 -8.16 15.58
C LEU A 884 -21.73 -8.78 14.22
N ARG A 885 -22.72 -8.99 13.32
CA ARG A 885 -22.50 -9.47 11.95
C ARG A 885 -21.55 -8.55 11.17
N LYS A 886 -21.71 -7.23 11.25
CA LYS A 886 -20.81 -6.27 10.57
C LYS A 886 -19.42 -6.24 11.21
N MET A 887 -19.31 -6.40 12.53
CA MET A 887 -18.00 -6.53 13.20
C MET A 887 -17.28 -7.81 12.77
N ALA A 888 -18.01 -8.93 12.73
CA ALA A 888 -17.50 -10.21 12.30
C ALA A 888 -17.00 -10.16 10.84
N GLN A 889 -17.70 -9.46 9.95
CA GLN A 889 -17.29 -9.25 8.56
C GLN A 889 -15.90 -8.58 8.44
N VAL A 890 -15.60 -7.60 9.29
CA VAL A 890 -14.30 -6.88 9.29
C VAL A 890 -13.23 -7.61 10.09
N GLY A 891 -13.57 -8.72 10.74
CA GLY A 891 -12.65 -9.61 11.43
C GLY A 891 -12.65 -9.48 12.96
N ILE A 892 -13.68 -8.86 13.53
CA ILE A 892 -13.81 -8.67 14.98
C ILE A 892 -15.01 -9.48 15.48
N ASN A 893 -14.75 -10.51 16.28
CA ASN A 893 -15.78 -11.24 17.03
C ASN A 893 -16.00 -10.63 18.43
N GLU A 894 -16.93 -11.18 19.19
CA GLU A 894 -17.27 -10.68 20.53
C GLU A 894 -16.10 -10.73 21.53
N ASP A 895 -15.27 -11.78 21.49
CA ASP A 895 -14.06 -11.89 22.30
C ASP A 895 -13.06 -10.76 22.00
N MET A 896 -12.84 -10.48 20.72
CA MET A 896 -11.97 -9.38 20.31
C MET A 896 -12.56 -8.02 20.69
N LEU A 897 -13.90 -7.82 20.59
CA LEU A 897 -14.55 -6.60 21.08
C LEU A 897 -14.31 -6.38 22.57
N ARG A 898 -14.37 -7.43 23.38
CA ARG A 898 -14.07 -7.34 24.82
C ARG A 898 -12.64 -6.86 25.07
N ARG A 899 -11.65 -7.49 24.41
CA ARG A 899 -10.23 -7.12 24.52
C ARG A 899 -9.93 -5.72 23.99
N ILE A 900 -10.59 -5.31 22.90
CA ILE A 900 -10.53 -3.94 22.39
C ILE A 900 -11.09 -2.98 23.44
N GLY A 901 -12.22 -3.31 24.07
CA GLY A 901 -12.84 -2.48 25.11
C GLY A 901 -11.93 -2.30 26.33
N GLU A 902 -11.21 -3.35 26.74
CA GLU A 902 -10.20 -3.28 27.81
C GLU A 902 -9.03 -2.34 27.46
N GLN A 903 -8.49 -2.43 26.25
CA GLN A 903 -7.42 -1.53 25.78
C GLN A 903 -7.91 -0.09 25.61
N PHE A 904 -9.12 0.08 25.08
CA PHE A 904 -9.77 1.37 24.93
C PHE A 904 -10.05 2.03 26.28
N GLY A 905 -10.47 1.28 27.30
CA GLY A 905 -10.66 1.81 28.65
C GLY A 905 -9.38 2.35 29.29
N LYS A 906 -8.20 1.86 28.89
CA LYS A 906 -6.90 2.31 29.40
C LYS A 906 -6.32 3.52 28.64
N HIS A 907 -6.42 3.49 27.31
CA HIS A 907 -5.68 4.41 26.45
C HIS A 907 -6.57 5.31 25.61
N GLY A 908 -7.86 5.01 25.52
CA GLY A 908 -8.82 5.69 24.68
C GLY A 908 -9.28 7.04 25.22
N GLU A 909 -9.85 7.83 24.31
CA GLU A 909 -10.37 9.16 24.60
C GLU A 909 -11.71 9.36 23.89
N ASP A 910 -12.62 10.09 24.54
CA ASP A 910 -13.95 10.45 24.02
C ASP A 910 -14.01 11.97 23.86
N MET A 911 -14.01 12.44 22.61
CA MET A 911 -13.96 13.86 22.26
C MET A 911 -15.31 14.32 21.70
N ASP A 912 -16.32 14.39 22.57
CA ASP A 912 -17.68 14.81 22.22
C ASP A 912 -18.33 13.86 21.18
N GLY A 913 -18.33 12.56 21.50
CA GLY A 913 -18.91 11.52 20.64
C GLY A 913 -18.00 11.07 19.49
N LEU A 914 -16.79 11.62 19.39
CA LEU A 914 -15.73 11.13 18.52
C LEU A 914 -14.74 10.30 19.34
N LEU A 915 -14.82 8.98 19.24
CA LEU A 915 -13.95 8.09 20.01
C LEU A 915 -12.62 7.87 19.29
N THR A 916 -11.51 8.01 20.04
CA THR A 916 -10.16 7.69 19.57
C THR A 916 -9.52 6.61 20.41
N GLY A 917 -8.98 5.59 19.74
CA GLY A 917 -8.41 4.43 20.42
C GLY A 917 -7.00 4.65 20.93
N HIS A 918 -6.24 5.57 20.29
CA HIS A 918 -4.81 5.74 20.49
C HIS A 918 -4.07 4.41 20.39
N SER A 919 -4.40 3.64 19.33
CA SER A 919 -4.03 2.22 19.20
C SER A 919 -2.53 1.95 19.29
N HIS A 920 -1.71 2.94 18.91
CA HIS A 920 -0.25 2.89 19.02
C HIS A 920 0.26 2.72 20.46
N LEU A 921 -0.54 3.09 21.47
CA LEU A 921 -0.22 2.97 22.90
C LEU A 921 -0.64 1.64 23.54
N TRP A 922 -1.38 0.78 22.81
CA TRP A 922 -1.95 -0.44 23.39
C TRP A 922 -0.89 -1.47 23.75
N ASP A 923 -1.08 -2.10 24.92
CA ASP A 923 -0.18 -3.12 25.46
C ASP A 923 -0.20 -4.41 24.61
N ASP A 924 -1.39 -4.80 24.13
CA ASP A 924 -1.58 -6.04 23.37
C ASP A 924 -1.40 -5.80 21.87
N ARG A 925 -0.22 -6.20 21.37
CA ARG A 925 0.13 -6.09 19.96
C ARG A 925 -0.86 -6.78 19.04
N HIS A 926 -1.39 -7.95 19.41
CA HIS A 926 -2.31 -8.70 18.55
C HIS A 926 -3.66 -7.99 18.44
N VAL A 927 -4.21 -7.51 19.57
CA VAL A 927 -5.47 -6.74 19.59
C VAL A 927 -5.32 -5.45 18.79
N ARG A 928 -4.19 -4.75 18.94
CA ARG A 928 -3.85 -3.57 18.14
C ARG A 928 -3.85 -3.86 16.64
N GLU A 929 -3.14 -4.91 16.22
CA GLU A 929 -3.05 -5.27 14.79
C GLU A 929 -4.42 -5.61 14.19
N ILE A 930 -5.25 -6.36 14.91
CA ILE A 930 -6.61 -6.71 14.47
C ILE A 930 -7.51 -5.48 14.38
N PHE A 931 -7.47 -4.60 15.38
CA PHE A 931 -8.25 -3.35 15.37
C PHE A 931 -7.85 -2.43 14.22
N GLN A 932 -6.55 -2.17 14.05
CA GLN A 932 -6.03 -1.34 12.96
C GLN A 932 -6.37 -1.94 11.59
N ALA A 933 -6.27 -3.26 11.44
CA ALA A 933 -6.61 -3.94 10.20
C ALA A 933 -8.11 -3.87 9.90
N ALA A 934 -8.97 -3.99 10.91
CA ALA A 934 -10.42 -3.87 10.75
C ALA A 934 -10.83 -2.46 10.32
N VAL A 935 -10.27 -1.42 10.96
CA VAL A 935 -10.51 -0.02 10.58
C VAL A 935 -10.04 0.22 9.14
N LEU A 936 -8.82 -0.18 8.80
CA LEU A 936 -8.28 -0.01 7.44
C LEU A 936 -9.10 -0.74 6.39
N LYS A 937 -9.42 -2.02 6.63
CA LYS A 937 -10.22 -2.86 5.73
C LYS A 937 -11.59 -2.25 5.44
N ASP A 938 -12.29 -1.79 6.47
CA ASP A 938 -13.63 -1.23 6.30
C ASP A 938 -13.57 0.10 5.55
N VAL A 939 -12.63 0.99 5.89
CA VAL A 939 -12.44 2.26 5.18
C VAL A 939 -12.10 2.06 3.70
N ASP A 940 -11.21 1.12 3.37
CA ASP A 940 -10.85 0.80 1.97
C ASP A 940 -11.99 0.12 1.20
N SER A 941 -12.94 -0.48 1.92
CA SER A 941 -14.15 -1.06 1.36
C SER A 941 -15.21 0.00 1.06
N VAL A 942 -15.38 0.97 1.96
CA VAL A 942 -16.27 2.12 1.80
C VAL A 942 -15.73 3.06 0.72
N ILE A 943 -14.49 3.52 0.85
CA ILE A 943 -13.79 4.36 -0.14
C ILE A 943 -12.96 3.45 -1.03
N VAL A 944 -13.63 2.90 -2.05
CA VAL A 944 -13.15 1.80 -2.87
C VAL A 944 -11.72 1.99 -3.37
N THR A 945 -10.84 1.19 -2.78
CA THR A 945 -9.46 0.97 -3.23
C THR A 945 -9.35 -0.45 -3.78
N PRO A 946 -9.12 -0.64 -5.10
CA PRO A 946 -9.08 -1.97 -5.70
C PRO A 946 -7.99 -2.85 -5.08
N GLY A 947 -8.35 -4.09 -4.73
CA GLY A 947 -7.41 -5.09 -4.24
C GLY A 947 -6.98 -6.11 -5.29
N VAL A 948 -6.10 -7.03 -4.90
CA VAL A 948 -5.54 -8.06 -5.79
C VAL A 948 -6.59 -9.06 -6.26
N GLY A 949 -7.67 -9.21 -5.50
CA GLY A 949 -8.79 -10.11 -5.76
C GLY A 949 -9.89 -9.56 -6.66
N ASP A 950 -9.96 -8.24 -6.86
CA ASP A 950 -11.15 -7.59 -7.42
C ASP A 950 -11.17 -7.43 -8.92
N THR A 951 -10.03 -7.62 -9.58
CA THR A 951 -9.93 -7.43 -11.02
C THR A 951 -9.74 -8.76 -11.74
N PRO A 952 -10.35 -8.93 -12.93
CA PRO A 952 -10.07 -10.08 -13.77
C PRO A 952 -8.56 -10.26 -14.02
N LEU A 953 -8.10 -11.50 -14.07
CA LEU A 953 -6.65 -11.80 -14.17
C LEU A 953 -5.99 -11.17 -15.39
N PHE A 954 -6.69 -11.13 -16.53
CA PHE A 954 -6.12 -10.57 -17.76
C PHE A 954 -5.88 -9.05 -17.72
N PHE A 955 -6.47 -8.31 -16.77
CA PHE A 955 -6.22 -6.86 -16.61
C PHE A 955 -4.75 -6.55 -16.31
N SER A 956 -4.01 -7.50 -15.74
CA SER A 956 -2.59 -7.31 -15.41
C SER A 956 -1.65 -7.56 -16.60
N LYS A 957 -2.15 -8.03 -17.75
CA LYS A 957 -1.34 -8.27 -18.95
C LYS A 957 -1.08 -6.97 -19.71
N GLU A 958 0.14 -6.74 -20.19
CA GLU A 958 0.56 -5.43 -20.72
C GLU A 958 -0.31 -4.88 -21.85
N GLY A 959 -0.66 -5.69 -22.86
CA GLY A 959 -1.56 -5.23 -23.93
C GLY A 959 -2.99 -4.92 -23.45
N TRP A 960 -3.47 -5.65 -22.44
CA TRP A 960 -4.80 -5.44 -21.87
C TRP A 960 -4.86 -4.20 -20.99
N LYS A 961 -3.78 -3.84 -20.30
CA LYS A 961 -3.69 -2.62 -19.47
C LYS A 961 -4.04 -1.34 -20.24
N LEU A 962 -3.75 -1.30 -21.55
CA LEU A 962 -4.12 -0.17 -22.42
C LEU A 962 -5.62 -0.07 -22.69
N ILE A 963 -6.31 -1.22 -22.72
CA ILE A 963 -7.75 -1.36 -22.99
C ILE A 963 -8.55 -1.18 -21.71
N THR A 964 -8.09 -1.79 -20.61
CA THR A 964 -8.80 -1.87 -19.33
C THR A 964 -8.48 -0.69 -18.41
N GLN A 965 -7.71 0.29 -18.86
CA GLN A 965 -7.38 1.49 -18.09
C GLN A 965 -8.67 2.14 -17.53
N PHE A 966 -8.68 2.46 -16.24
CA PHE A 966 -9.80 2.98 -15.43
C PHE A 966 -10.93 1.99 -15.11
N LYS A 967 -11.02 0.82 -15.75
CA LYS A 967 -12.11 -0.16 -15.51
C LYS A 967 -11.94 -0.91 -14.19
N THR A 968 -10.73 -0.97 -13.63
CA THR A 968 -10.39 -1.62 -12.33
C THR A 968 -11.34 -1.21 -11.19
N PHE A 969 -11.67 0.08 -11.11
CA PHE A 969 -12.52 0.62 -10.04
C PHE A 969 -13.98 0.17 -10.15
N ILE A 970 -14.46 -0.05 -11.37
CA ILE A 970 -15.84 -0.50 -11.61
C ILE A 970 -16.04 -1.92 -11.06
N PHE A 971 -15.06 -2.81 -11.26
CA PHE A 971 -15.09 -4.16 -10.69
C PHE A 971 -14.94 -4.14 -9.17
N ALA A 972 -14.02 -3.32 -8.64
CA ALA A 972 -13.86 -3.19 -7.20
C ALA A 972 -15.12 -2.64 -6.52
N GLN A 973 -15.78 -1.62 -7.12
CA GLN A 973 -17.05 -1.08 -6.63
C GLN A 973 -18.17 -2.12 -6.70
N HIS A 974 -18.24 -2.90 -7.78
CA HIS A 974 -19.20 -3.99 -7.91
C HIS A 974 -19.10 -4.98 -6.74
N ASN A 975 -17.88 -5.43 -6.43
CA ASN A 975 -17.65 -6.42 -5.37
C ASN A 975 -17.83 -5.83 -3.96
N ARG A 976 -17.19 -4.68 -3.69
CA ARG A 976 -17.07 -4.11 -2.34
C ARG A 976 -18.26 -3.29 -1.87
N VAL A 977 -19.07 -2.81 -2.80
CA VAL A 977 -20.20 -1.91 -2.50
C VAL A 977 -21.52 -2.50 -2.95
N LEU A 978 -21.65 -2.87 -4.22
CA LEU A 978 -22.94 -3.32 -4.75
C LEU A 978 -23.31 -4.71 -4.19
N VAL A 979 -22.43 -5.70 -4.36
CA VAL A 979 -22.74 -7.07 -3.94
C VAL A 979 -22.76 -7.17 -2.42
N SER A 980 -21.76 -6.63 -1.71
CA SER A 980 -21.75 -6.58 -0.24
C SER A 980 -22.96 -5.83 0.34
N GLY A 981 -23.39 -4.74 -0.28
CA GLY A 981 -24.55 -3.98 0.14
C GLY A 981 -25.87 -4.72 -0.07
N ILE A 982 -26.01 -5.44 -1.19
CA ILE A 982 -27.14 -6.38 -1.40
C ILE A 982 -27.12 -7.50 -0.35
N GLN A 983 -25.95 -8.01 0.02
CA GLN A 983 -25.80 -9.02 1.08
C GLN A 983 -26.13 -8.47 2.48
N GLN A 984 -25.86 -7.18 2.72
CA GLN A 984 -26.24 -6.48 3.94
C GLN A 984 -27.76 -6.30 4.02
N GLY A 985 -28.40 -5.92 2.92
CA GLY A 985 -29.87 -5.93 2.75
C GLY A 985 -30.65 -5.03 3.70
N ASP A 986 -30.00 -4.06 4.35
CA ASP A 986 -30.64 -3.16 5.31
C ASP A 986 -31.11 -1.84 4.68
N ALA A 987 -31.94 -1.09 5.42
CA ALA A 987 -32.47 0.19 4.94
C ALA A 987 -31.37 1.23 4.63
N SER A 988 -30.24 1.16 5.34
CA SER A 988 -29.08 2.04 5.11
C SER A 988 -28.54 1.87 3.70
N PHE A 989 -28.41 0.62 3.22
CA PHE A 989 -27.95 0.35 1.87
C PHE A 989 -28.87 0.97 0.81
N TYR A 990 -30.18 0.73 0.91
CA TYR A 990 -31.14 1.23 -0.10
C TYR A 990 -31.26 2.75 -0.10
N LEU A 991 -31.25 3.39 1.07
CA LEU A 991 -31.23 4.86 1.17
C LEU A 991 -29.93 5.45 0.60
N GLY A 992 -28.79 4.83 0.92
CA GLY A 992 -27.50 5.22 0.35
C GLY A 992 -27.44 5.05 -1.16
N ALA A 993 -28.02 3.98 -1.70
CA ALA A 993 -28.14 3.74 -3.13
C ALA A 993 -28.99 4.82 -3.83
N LEU A 994 -30.13 5.20 -3.24
CA LEU A 994 -30.98 6.28 -3.76
C LEU A 994 -30.25 7.63 -3.74
N GLY A 995 -29.58 7.96 -2.63
CA GLY A 995 -28.76 9.18 -2.55
C GLY A 995 -27.61 9.17 -3.56
N THR A 996 -27.01 8.00 -3.81
CA THR A 996 -25.95 7.83 -4.82
C THR A 996 -26.49 8.10 -6.24
N VAL A 997 -27.70 7.64 -6.56
CA VAL A 997 -28.37 7.94 -7.84
C VAL A 997 -28.63 9.45 -7.94
N ALA A 998 -29.19 10.07 -6.90
CA ALA A 998 -29.47 11.51 -6.88
C ALA A 998 -28.20 12.35 -7.09
N LEU A 999 -27.11 12.05 -6.37
CA LEU A 999 -25.82 12.70 -6.58
C LEU A 999 -25.26 12.40 -7.98
N GLY A 1000 -25.48 11.20 -8.53
CA GLY A 1000 -25.12 10.88 -9.90
C GLY A 1000 -25.82 11.78 -10.93
N SER A 1001 -27.11 12.06 -10.72
CA SER A 1001 -27.89 12.99 -11.54
C SER A 1001 -27.37 14.42 -11.42
N MET A 1002 -27.04 14.86 -10.21
CA MET A 1002 -26.40 16.16 -9.97
C MET A 1002 -25.04 16.26 -10.68
N VAL A 1003 -24.24 15.19 -10.66
CA VAL A 1003 -22.96 15.11 -11.38
C VAL A 1003 -23.16 15.16 -12.89
N TYR A 1004 -24.23 14.56 -13.42
CA TYR A 1004 -24.62 14.74 -14.83
C TYR A 1004 -24.86 16.21 -15.16
N MET A 1005 -25.75 16.85 -14.40
CA MET A 1005 -26.10 18.26 -14.56
C MET A 1005 -24.87 19.17 -14.50
N MET A 1006 -24.00 19.00 -13.49
CA MET A 1006 -22.76 19.77 -13.36
C MET A 1006 -21.84 19.58 -14.56
N LYS A 1007 -21.64 18.32 -15.04
CA LYS A 1007 -20.76 18.07 -16.18
C LYS A 1007 -21.30 18.64 -17.49
N GLN A 1008 -22.61 18.58 -17.71
CA GLN A 1008 -23.21 19.20 -18.90
C GLN A 1008 -23.00 20.71 -18.90
N LYS A 1009 -23.27 21.38 -17.76
CA LYS A 1009 -23.04 22.81 -17.59
C LYS A 1009 -21.57 23.21 -17.80
N LEU A 1010 -20.63 22.48 -17.19
CA LEU A 1010 -19.20 22.71 -17.36
C LEU A 1010 -18.71 22.46 -18.80
N SER A 1011 -19.42 21.63 -19.55
CA SER A 1011 -19.12 21.36 -20.97
C SER A 1011 -19.81 22.33 -21.92
N GLY A 1012 -20.60 23.30 -21.44
CA GLY A 1012 -21.41 24.17 -22.29
C GLY A 1012 -22.50 23.43 -23.08
N ARG A 1013 -22.98 22.29 -22.57
CA ARG A 1013 -24.04 21.48 -23.22
C ARG A 1013 -25.38 21.65 -22.51
N ASP A 1014 -26.46 21.55 -23.27
CA ASP A 1014 -27.81 21.54 -22.73
C ASP A 1014 -28.06 20.32 -21.81
N ILE A 1015 -28.96 20.52 -20.86
CA ILE A 1015 -29.26 19.56 -19.81
C ILE A 1015 -30.65 19.01 -20.06
N ASP A 1016 -30.75 17.68 -20.11
CA ASP A 1016 -32.04 16.99 -20.21
C ASP A 1016 -32.50 16.60 -18.80
N TYR A 1017 -33.53 17.30 -18.32
CA TYR A 1017 -34.13 17.14 -16.99
C TYR A 1017 -35.26 16.12 -16.96
N SER A 1018 -35.53 15.44 -18.06
CA SER A 1018 -36.52 14.37 -18.02
C SER A 1018 -36.16 13.39 -16.92
N TRP A 1019 -37.13 13.07 -16.08
CA TRP A 1019 -36.92 12.20 -14.91
C TRP A 1019 -36.24 10.89 -15.31
N ASN A 1020 -36.68 10.32 -16.44
CA ASN A 1020 -36.11 9.11 -17.02
C ASN A 1020 -34.61 9.27 -17.35
N ASN A 1021 -34.20 10.40 -17.93
CA ASN A 1021 -32.81 10.68 -18.23
C ASN A 1021 -32.00 10.93 -16.95
N LEU A 1022 -32.53 11.69 -15.99
CA LEU A 1022 -31.87 11.94 -14.71
C LEU A 1022 -31.63 10.64 -13.94
N VAL A 1023 -32.63 9.77 -13.80
CA VAL A 1023 -32.47 8.47 -13.13
C VAL A 1023 -31.46 7.58 -13.86
N LYS A 1024 -31.54 7.49 -15.20
CA LYS A 1024 -30.59 6.72 -16.02
C LYS A 1024 -29.16 7.23 -15.83
N GLU A 1025 -28.93 8.54 -15.95
CA GLU A 1025 -27.61 9.15 -15.73
C GLU A 1025 -27.15 9.00 -14.28
N GLY A 1026 -28.07 9.08 -13.32
CA GLY A 1026 -27.81 8.89 -11.90
C GLY A 1026 -27.35 7.48 -11.56
N ILE A 1027 -28.05 6.46 -12.08
CA ILE A 1027 -27.67 5.04 -11.93
C ILE A 1027 -26.31 4.78 -12.55
N ASP A 1028 -26.08 5.30 -13.75
CA ASP A 1028 -24.86 5.09 -14.52
C ASP A 1028 -23.63 5.79 -13.88
N ARG A 1029 -23.77 7.06 -13.49
CA ARG A 1029 -22.70 7.86 -12.86
C ARG A 1029 -22.49 7.53 -11.39
N GLY A 1030 -23.53 7.07 -10.70
CA GLY A 1030 -23.45 6.47 -9.36
C GLY A 1030 -22.73 5.11 -9.38
N GLY A 1031 -22.62 4.47 -10.56
CA GLY A 1031 -21.99 3.15 -10.70
C GLY A 1031 -22.78 2.03 -10.03
N MET A 1032 -24.10 2.19 -9.92
CA MET A 1032 -24.98 1.27 -9.18
C MET A 1032 -25.25 -0.06 -9.92
N ILE A 1033 -24.79 -0.17 -11.17
CA ILE A 1033 -24.85 -1.40 -11.98
C ILE A 1033 -23.49 -2.12 -12.03
N GLY A 1034 -22.45 -1.53 -11.41
CA GLY A 1034 -21.10 -2.10 -11.39
C GLY A 1034 -20.56 -2.35 -12.80
N TRP A 1035 -19.86 -3.47 -12.98
CA TRP A 1035 -19.14 -3.76 -14.24
C TRP A 1035 -20.07 -4.06 -15.42
N LEU A 1036 -21.34 -4.39 -15.17
CA LEU A 1036 -22.33 -4.64 -16.22
C LEU A 1036 -22.65 -3.37 -17.03
N SER A 1037 -22.40 -2.18 -16.47
CA SER A 1037 -22.56 -0.90 -17.17
C SER A 1037 -21.69 -0.80 -18.44
N GLU A 1038 -20.47 -1.34 -18.41
CA GLU A 1038 -19.52 -1.25 -19.53
C GLU A 1038 -20.02 -1.93 -20.82
N PRO A 1039 -20.36 -3.24 -20.82
CA PRO A 1039 -20.91 -3.88 -22.01
C PRO A 1039 -22.28 -3.32 -22.38
N LEU A 1040 -23.15 -2.99 -21.41
CA LEU A 1040 -24.48 -2.42 -21.68
C LEU A 1040 -24.36 -1.08 -22.43
N ASN A 1041 -23.53 -0.16 -21.94
CA ASN A 1041 -23.33 1.15 -22.56
C ASN A 1041 -22.58 1.05 -23.90
N THR A 1042 -21.70 0.06 -24.06
CA THR A 1042 -21.05 -0.21 -25.34
C THR A 1042 -22.05 -0.67 -26.39
N VAL A 1043 -22.93 -1.62 -26.02
CA VAL A 1043 -24.02 -2.09 -26.89
C VAL A 1043 -25.00 -0.96 -27.18
N GLU A 1044 -25.28 -0.11 -26.20
CA GLU A 1044 -26.11 1.09 -26.37
C GLU A 1044 -25.52 2.05 -27.40
N ASN A 1045 -24.23 2.35 -27.31
CA ASN A 1045 -23.56 3.23 -28.25
C ASN A 1045 -23.56 2.63 -29.68
N VAL A 1046 -23.23 1.34 -29.82
CA VAL A 1046 -23.17 0.67 -31.13
C VAL A 1046 -24.56 0.47 -31.74
N SER A 1047 -25.58 0.25 -30.92
CA SER A 1047 -26.95 0.05 -31.38
C SER A 1047 -27.70 1.35 -31.64
N GLY A 1048 -27.07 2.52 -31.44
CA GLY A 1048 -27.70 3.82 -31.57
C GLY A 1048 -28.83 4.04 -30.55
N GLY A 1049 -28.67 3.50 -29.34
CA GLY A 1049 -29.66 3.60 -28.27
C GLY A 1049 -30.82 2.60 -28.32
N ARG A 1050 -30.78 1.59 -29.20
CA ARG A 1050 -31.84 0.56 -29.31
C ARG A 1050 -31.81 -0.47 -28.19
N PHE A 1051 -30.64 -0.74 -27.62
CA PHE A 1051 -30.45 -1.68 -26.52
C PHE A 1051 -29.56 -1.04 -25.47
N GLY A 1052 -30.03 -0.91 -24.23
CA GLY A 1052 -29.27 -0.23 -23.17
C GLY A 1052 -30.17 0.40 -22.12
N LEU A 1053 -29.57 1.13 -21.18
CA LEU A 1053 -30.33 1.80 -20.12
C LEU A 1053 -31.27 2.87 -20.68
N GLY A 1054 -30.84 3.63 -21.69
CA GLY A 1054 -31.68 4.58 -22.42
C GLY A 1054 -32.91 3.92 -23.02
N ALA A 1055 -32.77 2.76 -23.67
CA ALA A 1055 -33.91 2.00 -24.18
C ALA A 1055 -34.87 1.53 -23.06
N MET A 1056 -34.33 1.09 -21.91
CA MET A 1056 -35.13 0.66 -20.76
C MET A 1056 -35.90 1.79 -20.10
N PHE A 1057 -35.30 2.98 -20.03
CA PHE A 1057 -35.90 4.16 -19.38
C PHE A 1057 -36.61 5.09 -20.38
N GLY A 1058 -36.61 4.80 -21.68
CA GLY A 1058 -37.15 5.73 -22.69
C GLY A 1058 -36.39 7.07 -22.72
N ALA A 1059 -35.07 7.02 -22.54
CA ALA A 1059 -34.17 8.16 -22.49
C ALA A 1059 -33.07 8.05 -23.55
N PRO A 1060 -32.38 9.16 -23.90
CA PRO A 1060 -31.23 9.11 -24.79
C PRO A 1060 -30.13 8.15 -24.28
N PRO A 1061 -29.15 7.73 -25.11
CA PRO A 1061 -27.99 6.98 -24.64
C PRO A 1061 -27.24 7.69 -23.52
N VAL A 1062 -26.46 6.96 -22.72
CA VAL A 1062 -25.70 7.56 -21.62
C VAL A 1062 -24.70 8.64 -22.09
N SER A 1063 -24.75 9.83 -21.48
CA SER A 1063 -24.06 11.06 -21.89
C SER A 1063 -22.54 10.94 -22.01
N ARG A 1064 -21.90 10.13 -21.14
CA ARG A 1064 -20.45 9.92 -21.15
C ARG A 1064 -19.95 9.03 -22.30
N PHE A 1065 -20.84 8.28 -22.96
CA PHE A 1065 -20.51 7.40 -24.08
C PHE A 1065 -20.88 7.99 -25.45
N GLN A 1066 -21.79 8.96 -25.50
CA GLN A 1066 -22.23 9.63 -26.74
C GLN A 1066 -21.09 10.33 -27.52
N SER A 1067 -20.03 10.78 -26.85
CA SER A 1067 -18.92 11.54 -27.47
C SER A 1067 -17.70 10.67 -27.84
N ARG A 1068 -17.79 9.35 -27.63
CA ARG A 1068 -16.68 8.41 -27.90
C ARG A 1068 -16.90 7.70 -29.22
N ASN A 1069 -15.86 7.67 -30.05
CA ASN A 1069 -15.83 6.81 -31.24
C ASN A 1069 -16.08 5.35 -30.82
N ALA A 1070 -16.93 4.62 -31.55
CA ALA A 1070 -17.32 3.24 -31.22
C ALA A 1070 -16.10 2.32 -30.97
N ILE A 1071 -15.02 2.54 -31.72
CA ILE A 1071 -13.74 1.83 -31.58
C ILE A 1071 -13.01 2.21 -30.27
N GLY A 1072 -12.99 3.50 -29.90
CA GLY A 1072 -12.39 3.98 -28.65
C GLY A 1072 -13.18 3.55 -27.40
N ALA A 1073 -14.50 3.43 -27.51
CA ALA A 1073 -15.36 2.90 -26.45
C ALA A 1073 -15.08 1.41 -26.15
N MET A 1074 -14.74 0.62 -27.17
CA MET A 1074 -14.40 -0.80 -27.05
C MET A 1074 -12.93 -1.06 -26.68
N LEU A 1075 -12.00 -0.38 -27.36
CA LEU A 1075 -10.56 -0.67 -27.26
C LEU A 1075 -9.84 0.17 -26.20
N GLY A 1076 -10.50 1.17 -25.62
CA GLY A 1076 -10.00 1.93 -24.47
C GLY A 1076 -9.26 3.23 -24.82
N PRO A 1077 -8.83 3.99 -23.79
CA PRO A 1077 -8.36 5.37 -23.94
C PRO A 1077 -7.14 5.58 -24.84
N THR A 1078 -6.27 4.57 -24.97
CA THR A 1078 -5.07 4.66 -25.80
C THR A 1078 -5.40 4.61 -27.30
N PHE A 1079 -6.39 3.80 -27.69
CA PHE A 1079 -6.84 3.71 -29.07
C PHE A 1079 -7.65 4.94 -29.48
N ASP A 1080 -8.40 5.51 -28.53
CA ASP A 1080 -9.05 6.81 -28.68
C ASP A 1080 -8.03 7.93 -28.96
N LEU A 1081 -6.92 7.98 -28.20
CA LEU A 1081 -5.82 8.92 -28.46
C LEU A 1081 -5.19 8.73 -29.86
N GLY A 1082 -5.02 7.49 -30.30
CA GLY A 1082 -4.52 7.18 -31.65
C GLY A 1082 -5.48 7.63 -32.76
N GLY A 1083 -6.79 7.48 -32.52
CA GLY A 1083 -7.83 7.97 -33.42
C GLY A 1083 -7.83 9.49 -33.53
N ASP A 1084 -7.74 10.20 -32.39
CA ASP A 1084 -7.62 11.66 -32.34
C ASP A 1084 -6.36 12.14 -33.10
N ALA A 1085 -5.22 11.46 -32.92
CA ALA A 1085 -3.98 11.79 -33.62
C ALA A 1085 -4.08 11.59 -35.14
N ALA A 1086 -4.72 10.51 -35.59
CA ALA A 1086 -4.96 10.26 -37.01
C ALA A 1086 -5.88 11.31 -37.64
N MET A 1087 -6.91 11.75 -36.91
CA MET A 1087 -7.82 12.81 -37.35
C MET A 1087 -7.09 14.15 -37.53
N VAL A 1088 -6.23 14.52 -36.57
CA VAL A 1088 -5.38 15.73 -36.67
C VAL A 1088 -4.40 15.61 -37.86
N ALA A 1089 -3.71 14.47 -38.01
CA ALA A 1089 -2.76 14.27 -39.10
C ALA A 1089 -3.44 14.33 -40.48
N HIS A 1090 -4.63 13.73 -40.62
CA HIS A 1090 -5.41 13.78 -41.85
C HIS A 1090 -5.82 15.21 -42.21
N GLY A 1091 -6.24 16.01 -41.23
CA GLY A 1091 -6.55 17.42 -41.45
C GLY A 1091 -5.34 18.25 -41.90
N VAL A 1092 -4.18 18.04 -41.26
CA VAL A 1092 -2.93 18.72 -41.66
C VAL A 1092 -2.49 18.32 -43.07
N LEU A 1093 -2.57 17.02 -43.41
CA LEU A 1093 -2.15 16.52 -44.73
C LEU A 1093 -3.08 16.96 -45.86
N ASN A 1094 -4.37 17.10 -45.58
CA ASN A 1094 -5.36 17.51 -46.60
C ASN A 1094 -5.61 19.01 -46.63
N GLY A 1095 -5.01 19.79 -45.71
CA GLY A 1095 -5.22 21.24 -45.60
C GLY A 1095 -6.60 21.62 -45.05
N GLU A 1096 -7.33 20.69 -44.45
CA GLU A 1096 -8.67 20.88 -43.87
C GLU A 1096 -8.57 20.78 -42.35
N PHE A 1097 -8.52 21.93 -41.67
CA PHE A 1097 -8.49 22.01 -40.21
C PHE A 1097 -9.81 22.63 -39.72
N ASP A 1098 -10.82 21.78 -39.53
CA ASP A 1098 -12.17 22.16 -39.11
C ASP A 1098 -12.39 21.95 -37.60
N SER A 1099 -13.65 22.14 -37.17
CA SER A 1099 -14.07 21.98 -35.78
C SER A 1099 -13.75 20.61 -35.16
N GLN A 1100 -13.75 19.54 -35.95
CA GLN A 1100 -13.44 18.17 -35.53
C GLN A 1100 -11.94 18.00 -35.27
N GLN A 1101 -11.05 18.47 -36.16
CA GLN A 1101 -9.61 18.35 -35.94
C GLN A 1101 -9.14 19.28 -34.82
N THR A 1102 -9.74 20.47 -34.70
CA THR A 1102 -9.49 21.38 -33.58
C THR A 1102 -9.88 20.74 -32.23
N HIS A 1103 -11.04 20.09 -32.18
CA HIS A 1103 -11.50 19.37 -31.01
C HIS A 1103 -10.63 18.13 -30.70
N ALA A 1104 -10.21 17.38 -31.72
CA ALA A 1104 -9.31 16.24 -31.57
C ALA A 1104 -7.92 16.68 -31.04
N ALA A 1105 -7.36 17.77 -31.56
CA ALA A 1105 -6.10 18.34 -31.09
C ALA A 1105 -6.20 18.71 -29.60
N ARG A 1106 -7.30 19.33 -29.18
CA ARG A 1106 -7.56 19.63 -27.77
C ARG A 1106 -7.64 18.37 -26.90
N LYS A 1107 -8.34 17.32 -27.37
CA LYS A 1107 -8.49 16.05 -26.62
C LYS A 1107 -7.15 15.36 -26.29
N MET A 1108 -6.13 15.62 -27.09
CA MET A 1108 -4.78 15.09 -26.90
C MET A 1108 -3.97 15.86 -25.84
N LEU A 1109 -4.35 17.10 -25.50
CA LEU A 1109 -3.60 17.94 -24.57
C LEU A 1109 -3.70 17.40 -23.12
N PRO A 1110 -2.57 17.20 -22.43
CA PRO A 1110 -2.56 16.98 -20.99
C PRO A 1110 -3.26 18.15 -20.26
N PHE A 1111 -3.87 17.87 -19.11
CA PHE A 1111 -4.54 18.86 -18.26
C PHE A 1111 -5.77 19.53 -18.88
N GLN A 1112 -6.18 19.17 -20.10
CA GLN A 1112 -7.26 19.86 -20.81
C GLN A 1112 -8.62 19.78 -20.11
N ASN A 1113 -8.84 18.70 -19.35
CA ASN A 1113 -10.06 18.49 -18.56
C ASN A 1113 -9.95 19.01 -17.12
N LEU A 1114 -8.84 19.66 -16.73
CA LEU A 1114 -8.72 20.24 -15.39
C LEU A 1114 -9.71 21.40 -15.27
N TRP A 1115 -10.52 21.42 -14.20
CA TRP A 1115 -11.65 22.33 -14.05
C TRP A 1115 -11.29 23.83 -14.18
N ALA A 1116 -10.07 24.23 -13.82
CA ALA A 1116 -9.58 25.60 -13.98
C ALA A 1116 -9.05 25.90 -15.40
N ILE A 1117 -8.66 24.89 -16.18
CA ILE A 1117 -8.06 25.03 -17.52
C ILE A 1117 -9.10 24.83 -18.62
N SER A 1118 -10.02 23.88 -18.43
CA SER A 1118 -11.03 23.50 -19.42
C SER A 1118 -11.89 24.67 -19.91
N PRO A 1119 -12.38 25.60 -19.06
CA PRO A 1119 -13.14 26.76 -19.53
C PRO A 1119 -12.33 27.71 -20.43
N LEU A 1120 -11.02 27.84 -20.17
CA LEU A 1120 -10.13 28.65 -21.01
C LEU A 1120 -9.91 27.99 -22.37
N LEU A 1121 -9.66 26.68 -22.39
CA LEU A 1121 -9.52 25.91 -23.63
C LEU A 1121 -10.82 25.86 -24.44
N ASN A 1122 -12.01 25.85 -23.79
CA ASN A 1122 -13.30 25.99 -24.47
C ASN A 1122 -13.35 27.28 -25.30
N LYS A 1123 -12.97 28.42 -24.69
CA LYS A 1123 -12.96 29.72 -25.38
C LYS A 1123 -11.96 29.76 -26.53
N VAL A 1124 -10.77 29.19 -26.34
CA VAL A 1124 -9.76 29.11 -27.41
C VAL A 1124 -10.23 28.21 -28.55
N GLU A 1125 -10.84 27.06 -28.24
CA GLU A 1125 -11.42 26.17 -29.26
C GLU A 1125 -12.54 26.84 -30.04
N GLU A 1126 -13.39 27.63 -29.37
CA GLU A 1126 -14.47 28.39 -30.00
C GLU A 1126 -13.94 29.51 -30.91
N GLN A 1127 -12.81 30.15 -30.56
CA GLN A 1127 -12.16 31.14 -31.41
C GLN A 1127 -11.41 30.55 -32.61
N MET A 1128 -11.01 29.27 -32.54
CA MET A 1128 -10.36 28.56 -33.64
C MET A 1128 -11.34 27.93 -34.62
N LYS A 1129 -12.61 27.77 -34.20
CA LYS A 1129 -13.73 27.36 -35.05
C LYS A 1129 -14.26 28.56 -35.82
#